data_AF-A0ABD0KLD3-F1
#
_entry.id   AF-A0ABD0KLD3-F1
#
_cell.length_a   1.000
_cell.length_b   1.000
_cell.length_c   1.000
_cell.angle_alpha   90.00
_cell.angle_beta   90.00
_cell.angle_gamma   90.00
#
_symmetry.space_group_name_H-M   'P 1'
#
loop_
_entity.id
_entity.type
_entity.pdbx_description
1 polymer ?
#
loop_
_entity_poly.entity_id
_entity_poly.type
_entity_poly.pdbx_seq_one_letter_code
_entity_poly.pdbx_strand_id
1 'polypeptide(L)'
;MKPSKSKRRRNSSHQQQEHKSQRNETSELKQDKGWTEEVKQSTHHHGAESRLFPGNTAIWMTLLVTLVTLVLRVRYVRQERTWWILHPDEIYQSLEVAFSELHGYGHRTYEFLAPSTRSDNLSLYQQRAQQLGMYALRSPLFPRFYTAIGWMAQWVGCTCTPYLVWRTAHVVVSSMLPLAVHVFAAAVFRSRDVGAVAAILVASSVHLGVLGAHTLVHSLLAPVIFAALAVFVSLLNHPQTNQGNQDALDTGQSQQDNAHRSKVEPTSAAKTHTCLHCSPKPRPSPKRKEEKLHISYHQGMDDVCPASVFSVLSRFVNFIKKQVMVLNVLEVVPQFGILIPTFAVSDERTSEIARIDATNSSLPERNVLSSSSSTRRASSIDVTSSNASKNDPQNASHFGRMDDMMTNGRTVVSDREVSPAHTSKKKSRESKESRVSTLKSSACGFALALCCYIRPDGVLLMLLFLFPYIPQLVLLVLHERKTLFSLFMGGCFGILLGIFDDFYFYGVGLISPYNWFRFNVMSSVTSQFFGAEPSLMYLHDFVLKNEGMRILLFVNFAVIVLHWVKQSKPHEKDSFRSVLKLLTTVLVLFGVYSLQPHKELRFIHHVMVFYFALSAANIVSIAAAQKNVFGKIFSTFLTFTLLLTFAYSQWKDWPIPQNDSFKTWVYNPALDNYDVNRCVTFIASQTDVRGVFSDKNLHSIGGFTFLRHNVPVLTLTFAGYVEYGMSSRVEVFSSNWLGTQKNISLLTTDTISNFFSARNKQYLVRHLINRDEYNYLVMDAKTEFLKVGYQEMSTCGEVKVVKRIGSDAEEKRLREIIPHLKLTAEVAVLEKEARELYAFGLKDLAASRYGEAQRLKRLQG
;
A
#
# COMPACT_ATOMS: atom_id res chain seq x y z
N MET A 1 42.48 -41.24 -2.96
CA MET A 1 43.62 -41.93 -3.61
C MET A 1 43.16 -43.32 -4.07
N LYS A 2 43.53 -43.75 -5.29
CA LYS A 2 43.53 -45.16 -5.78
C LYS A 2 42.14 -45.87 -5.98
N PRO A 3 42.05 -46.92 -6.86
CA PRO A 3 41.40 -46.68 -8.17
C PRO A 3 40.58 -47.85 -8.83
N SER A 4 40.09 -47.55 -10.03
CA SER A 4 39.98 -48.40 -11.26
C SER A 4 39.09 -49.66 -11.34
N LYS A 5 38.35 -49.74 -12.47
CA LYS A 5 38.16 -50.85 -13.44
C LYS A 5 36.89 -50.55 -14.27
N SER A 6 36.68 -50.92 -15.54
CA SER A 6 37.50 -51.29 -16.70
C SER A 6 36.52 -51.73 -17.81
N LYS A 7 36.69 -51.22 -19.05
CA LYS A 7 36.21 -51.74 -20.35
C LYS A 7 35.13 -52.85 -20.39
N ARG A 8 34.09 -52.65 -21.22
CA ARG A 8 33.54 -53.72 -22.08
C ARG A 8 33.09 -53.20 -23.44
N ARG A 9 33.63 -53.77 -24.52
CA ARG A 9 33.16 -53.63 -25.92
C ARG A 9 32.05 -54.64 -26.20
N ARG A 10 31.16 -54.34 -27.16
CA ARG A 10 30.64 -55.33 -28.13
C ARG A 10 30.14 -54.63 -29.40
N ASN A 11 30.55 -55.15 -30.55
CA ASN A 11 30.06 -54.81 -31.89
C ASN A 11 29.15 -55.95 -32.40
N SER A 12 28.11 -55.61 -33.16
CA SER A 12 27.51 -56.40 -34.26
C SER A 12 26.37 -55.55 -34.85
N SER A 13 26.36 -55.02 -36.09
CA SER A 13 26.57 -55.58 -37.44
C SER A 13 25.37 -56.38 -37.99
N HIS A 14 25.10 -56.20 -39.30
CA HIS A 14 24.00 -56.76 -40.13
C HIS A 14 22.64 -56.02 -40.06
N GLN A 15 21.87 -55.83 -41.15
CA GLN A 15 22.17 -56.06 -42.59
C GLN A 15 21.31 -55.15 -43.51
N GLN A 16 21.63 -55.15 -44.81
CA GLN A 16 20.93 -54.40 -45.87
C GLN A 16 19.56 -54.98 -46.22
N GLN A 17 18.67 -54.17 -46.81
CA GLN A 17 18.22 -54.42 -48.19
C GLN A 17 17.54 -53.20 -48.84
N GLU A 18 17.85 -52.98 -50.11
CA GLU A 18 17.12 -52.06 -51.00
C GLU A 18 15.88 -52.76 -51.57
N HIS A 19 14.86 -52.00 -51.99
CA HIS A 19 14.30 -52.20 -53.34
C HIS A 19 13.51 -50.98 -53.83
N LYS A 20 13.67 -50.68 -55.13
CA LYS A 20 12.92 -49.64 -55.87
C LYS A 20 11.53 -50.15 -56.26
N SER A 21 10.55 -49.26 -56.36
CA SER A 21 9.48 -49.36 -57.36
C SER A 21 8.91 -47.99 -57.73
N GLN A 22 8.74 -47.74 -59.02
CA GLN A 22 8.04 -46.56 -59.54
C GLN A 22 6.58 -46.92 -59.81
N ARG A 23 5.64 -45.99 -59.56
CA ARG A 23 4.42 -45.94 -60.37
C ARG A 23 3.88 -44.52 -60.49
N ASN A 24 3.60 -44.10 -61.72
CA ASN A 24 2.85 -42.89 -62.01
C ASN A 24 1.39 -43.12 -61.64
N GLU A 25 0.72 -42.07 -61.14
CA GLU A 25 -0.68 -41.83 -61.53
C GLU A 25 -1.03 -40.35 -61.38
N THR A 26 -1.19 -39.69 -62.53
CA THR A 26 -1.78 -38.37 -62.65
C THR A 26 -3.30 -38.48 -62.57
N SER A 27 -3.93 -37.76 -61.64
CA SER A 27 -5.36 -37.47 -61.72
C SER A 27 -5.65 -36.01 -61.36
N GLU A 28 -6.60 -35.41 -62.08
CA GLU A 28 -6.92 -33.99 -62.01
C GLU A 28 -7.61 -33.63 -60.68
N LEU A 29 -7.28 -32.47 -60.12
CA LEU A 29 -8.12 -31.83 -59.11
C LEU A 29 -8.40 -30.38 -59.50
N LYS A 30 -9.54 -30.19 -60.16
CA LYS A 30 -10.08 -28.90 -60.55
C LYS A 30 -10.52 -28.12 -59.31
N GLN A 31 -9.83 -27.00 -59.08
CA GLN A 31 -10.45 -25.69 -58.89
C GLN A 31 -11.70 -25.65 -57.98
N ASP A 32 -11.49 -25.47 -56.68
CA ASP A 32 -12.52 -24.90 -55.80
C ASP A 32 -12.00 -23.63 -55.12
N LYS A 33 -12.38 -22.47 -55.67
CA LYS A 33 -12.00 -21.12 -55.19
C LYS A 33 -13.12 -20.47 -54.34
N GLY A 34 -14.04 -21.26 -53.78
CA GLY A 34 -15.20 -20.75 -53.02
C GLY A 34 -15.04 -20.61 -51.50
N TRP A 35 -14.03 -21.24 -50.88
CA TRP A 35 -14.06 -21.56 -49.43
C TRP A 35 -13.29 -20.61 -48.48
N THR A 36 -12.66 -19.54 -48.97
CA THR A 36 -11.73 -18.72 -48.16
C THR A 36 -12.33 -17.49 -47.46
N GLU A 37 -13.57 -17.11 -47.78
CA GLU A 37 -14.27 -15.96 -47.16
C GLU A 37 -15.05 -16.37 -45.88
N GLU A 38 -15.85 -17.45 -45.92
CA GLU A 38 -16.70 -17.87 -44.80
C GLU A 38 -15.90 -18.31 -43.55
N VAL A 39 -14.73 -18.93 -43.74
CA VAL A 39 -13.83 -19.35 -42.65
C VAL A 39 -13.21 -18.16 -41.90
N LYS A 40 -13.11 -16.98 -42.54
CA LYS A 40 -12.63 -15.76 -41.87
C LYS A 40 -13.70 -15.08 -41.00
N GLN A 41 -14.99 -15.30 -41.26
CA GLN A 41 -16.06 -14.72 -40.44
C GLN A 41 -16.39 -15.57 -39.19
N SER A 42 -16.26 -16.91 -39.25
CA SER A 42 -16.60 -17.76 -38.09
C SER A 42 -15.60 -17.64 -36.92
N THR A 43 -14.32 -17.37 -37.19
CA THR A 43 -13.26 -17.33 -36.17
C THR A 43 -13.38 -16.17 -35.18
N HIS A 44 -14.06 -15.07 -35.55
CA HIS A 44 -14.27 -13.93 -34.63
C HIS A 44 -15.39 -14.15 -33.60
N HIS A 45 -16.35 -15.06 -33.83
CA HIS A 45 -17.49 -15.24 -32.92
C HIS A 45 -17.21 -16.17 -31.73
N HIS A 46 -16.30 -17.14 -31.84
CA HIS A 46 -16.07 -18.12 -30.78
C HIS A 46 -15.41 -17.57 -29.49
N GLY A 47 -14.83 -16.35 -29.53
CA GLY A 47 -14.23 -15.72 -28.34
C GLY A 47 -15.23 -15.15 -27.32
N ALA A 48 -16.52 -15.05 -27.66
CA ALA A 48 -17.52 -14.41 -26.79
C ALA A 48 -18.13 -15.38 -25.75
N GLU A 49 -18.33 -16.65 -26.10
CA GLU A 49 -19.15 -17.58 -25.30
C GLU A 49 -18.42 -18.22 -24.11
N SER A 50 -17.08 -18.20 -24.12
CA SER A 50 -16.22 -18.85 -23.11
C SER A 50 -16.03 -18.04 -21.82
N ARG A 51 -16.49 -16.78 -21.77
CA ARG A 51 -16.28 -15.91 -20.60
C ARG A 51 -17.05 -16.40 -19.36
N LEU A 52 -16.36 -16.37 -18.23
CA LEU A 52 -16.91 -16.63 -16.89
C LEU A 52 -17.84 -15.49 -16.46
N PHE A 53 -17.42 -14.24 -16.71
CA PHE A 53 -18.22 -13.04 -16.44
C PHE A 53 -18.73 -12.42 -17.75
N PRO A 54 -20.03 -12.51 -18.08
CA PRO A 54 -20.57 -12.01 -19.34
C PRO A 54 -20.50 -10.47 -19.45
N GLY A 55 -20.08 -9.97 -20.62
CA GLY A 55 -20.09 -8.53 -20.93
C GLY A 55 -19.24 -7.68 -19.96
N ASN A 56 -19.88 -6.71 -19.31
CA ASN A 56 -19.24 -5.79 -18.36
C ASN A 56 -19.31 -6.27 -16.89
N THR A 57 -19.89 -7.44 -16.62
CA THR A 57 -20.05 -7.94 -15.23
C THR A 57 -18.73 -8.14 -14.50
N ALA A 58 -17.63 -8.46 -15.21
CA ALA A 58 -16.28 -8.53 -14.63
C ALA A 58 -15.87 -7.22 -13.95
N ILE A 59 -16.13 -6.08 -14.59
CA ILE A 59 -15.78 -4.74 -14.09
C ILE A 59 -16.70 -4.37 -12.93
N TRP A 60 -18.01 -4.61 -13.06
CA TRP A 60 -18.97 -4.38 -11.98
C TRP A 60 -18.68 -5.21 -10.74
N MET A 61 -18.29 -6.48 -10.90
CA MET A 61 -17.87 -7.34 -9.80
C MET A 61 -16.62 -6.79 -9.13
N THR A 62 -15.60 -6.39 -9.89
CA THR A 62 -14.41 -5.73 -9.33
C THR A 62 -14.77 -4.45 -8.56
N LEU A 63 -15.65 -3.60 -9.08
CA LEU A 63 -16.09 -2.38 -8.38
C LEU A 63 -16.87 -2.67 -7.10
N LEU A 64 -17.78 -3.65 -7.14
CA LEU A 64 -18.53 -4.12 -5.96
C LEU A 64 -17.59 -4.65 -4.88
N VAL A 65 -16.68 -5.54 -5.26
CA VAL A 65 -15.66 -6.12 -4.37
C VAL A 65 -14.76 -5.03 -3.78
N THR A 66 -14.29 -4.08 -4.58
CA THR A 66 -13.52 -2.90 -4.12
C THR A 66 -14.29 -2.08 -3.08
N LEU A 67 -15.59 -1.84 -3.32
CA LEU A 67 -16.47 -1.12 -2.39
C LEU A 67 -16.69 -1.90 -1.08
N VAL A 68 -16.88 -3.22 -1.16
CA VAL A 68 -17.03 -4.09 0.03
C VAL A 68 -15.73 -4.09 0.85
N THR A 69 -14.56 -4.24 0.23
CA THR A 69 -13.26 -4.11 0.92
C THR A 69 -13.14 -2.77 1.63
N LEU A 70 -13.53 -1.66 0.99
CA LEU A 70 -13.49 -0.34 1.61
C LEU A 70 -14.42 -0.25 2.83
N VAL A 71 -15.68 -0.66 2.68
CA VAL A 71 -16.67 -0.61 3.77
C VAL A 71 -16.20 -1.46 4.96
N LEU A 72 -15.69 -2.67 4.69
CA LEU A 72 -15.16 -3.55 5.73
C LEU A 72 -13.94 -2.94 6.43
N ARG A 73 -12.95 -2.41 5.69
CA ARG A 73 -11.75 -1.81 6.29
C ARG A 73 -12.04 -0.51 7.03
N VAL A 74 -12.91 0.36 6.53
CA VAL A 74 -13.36 1.58 7.24
C VAL A 74 -14.12 1.21 8.50
N ARG A 75 -15.05 0.23 8.43
CA ARG A 75 -15.75 -0.29 9.61
C ARG A 75 -14.79 -0.91 10.61
N TYR A 76 -13.72 -1.59 10.14
CA TYR A 76 -12.68 -2.16 11.00
C TYR A 76 -11.92 -1.06 11.73
N VAL A 77 -11.24 -0.13 11.04
CA VAL A 77 -10.40 0.89 11.71
C VAL A 77 -11.16 1.88 12.60
N ARG A 78 -12.46 2.10 12.35
CA ARG A 78 -13.35 2.89 13.23
C ARG A 78 -13.66 2.22 14.56
N GLN A 79 -13.43 0.92 14.72
CA GLN A 79 -13.65 0.23 15.99
C GLN A 79 -12.43 0.44 16.89
N GLU A 80 -12.60 1.10 18.04
CA GLU A 80 -11.54 1.26 19.05
C GLU A 80 -10.92 -0.09 19.44
N ARG A 81 -11.77 -1.12 19.51
CA ARG A 81 -11.36 -2.51 19.70
C ARG A 81 -10.45 -3.08 18.60
N THR A 82 -10.01 -2.35 17.58
CA THR A 82 -8.99 -2.79 16.60
C THR A 82 -7.73 -1.90 16.61
N TRP A 83 -7.57 -1.08 17.66
CA TRP A 83 -6.41 -0.21 17.85
C TRP A 83 -5.26 -0.92 18.59
N TRP A 84 -5.34 -2.24 18.79
CA TRP A 84 -4.32 -3.06 19.48
C TRP A 84 -3.26 -3.66 18.58
N ILE A 85 -3.58 -3.93 17.30
CA ILE A 85 -2.57 -4.22 16.29
C ILE A 85 -1.88 -2.91 15.92
N LEU A 86 -1.05 -2.39 16.82
CA LEU A 86 -0.04 -1.40 16.48
C LEU A 86 1.24 -2.16 16.15
N HIS A 87 1.52 -2.31 14.86
CA HIS A 87 2.91 -2.57 14.49
C HIS A 87 3.73 -1.33 14.85
N PRO A 88 4.88 -1.44 15.54
CA PRO A 88 5.68 -0.27 15.91
C PRO A 88 5.94 0.66 14.71
N ASP A 89 6.24 0.08 13.54
CA ASP A 89 6.40 0.78 12.25
C ASP A 89 5.18 1.59 11.79
N GLU A 90 3.94 1.17 12.07
CA GLU A 90 2.75 1.97 11.71
C GLU A 90 2.77 3.30 12.46
N ILE A 91 3.10 3.29 13.76
CA ILE A 91 3.26 4.50 14.55
C ILE A 91 4.57 5.21 14.20
N TYR A 92 5.70 4.61 14.53
CA TYR A 92 7.00 5.26 14.59
C TYR A 92 7.70 5.45 13.25
N GLN A 93 7.25 4.78 12.17
CA GLN A 93 7.70 5.06 10.80
C GLN A 93 6.65 5.81 9.96
N SER A 94 5.50 6.18 10.53
CA SER A 94 4.48 6.92 9.76
C SER A 94 3.69 7.95 10.57
N LEU A 95 2.83 7.54 11.49
CA LEU A 95 1.87 8.44 12.13
C LEU A 95 2.54 9.40 13.11
N GLU A 96 3.54 8.94 13.86
CA GLU A 96 4.24 9.74 14.86
C GLU A 96 5.15 10.80 14.21
N VAL A 97 5.77 10.45 13.09
CA VAL A 97 6.54 11.41 12.29
C VAL A 97 5.59 12.48 11.74
N ALA A 98 4.46 12.07 11.16
CA ALA A 98 3.43 12.99 10.67
C ALA A 98 2.81 13.85 11.79
N PHE A 99 2.65 13.30 13.00
CA PHE A 99 2.21 14.01 14.19
C PHE A 99 3.22 15.10 14.60
N SER A 100 4.52 14.77 14.66
CA SER A 100 5.55 15.77 14.95
C SER A 100 5.55 16.91 13.93
N GLU A 101 5.42 16.59 12.64
CA GLU A 101 5.31 17.57 11.56
C GLU A 101 4.04 18.44 11.65
N LEU A 102 2.91 17.88 12.10
CA LEU A 102 1.66 18.63 12.22
C LEU A 102 1.62 19.48 13.51
N HIS A 103 1.98 18.91 14.65
CA HIS A 103 1.79 19.51 15.98
C HIS A 103 3.01 20.25 16.54
N GLY A 104 4.21 20.06 15.98
CA GLY A 104 5.43 20.72 16.46
C GLY A 104 6.09 20.05 17.68
N TYR A 105 5.60 18.87 18.09
CA TYR A 105 6.22 18.00 19.08
C TYR A 105 5.86 16.54 18.79
N GLY A 106 6.70 15.60 19.21
CA GLY A 106 6.45 14.16 19.06
C GLY A 106 7.73 13.35 19.25
N HIS A 107 7.67 12.06 18.97
CA HIS A 107 8.85 11.19 18.97
C HIS A 107 9.38 10.93 17.54
N ARG A 108 10.71 10.92 17.35
CA ARG A 108 11.35 10.40 16.12
C ARG A 108 12.38 9.34 16.46
N THR A 109 12.27 8.20 15.78
CA THR A 109 13.33 7.20 15.73
C THR A 109 14.47 7.68 14.83
N TYR A 110 15.63 7.06 14.98
CA TYR A 110 16.81 7.27 14.13
C TYR A 110 16.52 7.17 12.61
N GLU A 111 15.47 6.44 12.21
CA GLU A 111 15.04 6.34 10.81
C GLU A 111 14.70 7.69 10.15
N PHE A 112 14.30 8.69 10.96
CA PHE A 112 13.90 10.03 10.51
C PHE A 112 14.74 11.16 11.14
N LEU A 113 15.94 10.83 11.61
CA LEU A 113 16.91 11.81 12.09
C LEU A 113 18.07 11.92 11.11
N ALA A 114 18.51 13.16 10.87
CA ALA A 114 19.76 13.44 10.17
C ALA A 114 20.97 12.99 11.04
N PRO A 115 22.12 12.66 10.43
CA PRO A 115 23.32 12.39 11.20
C PRO A 115 23.74 13.65 11.97
N SER A 116 23.86 13.54 13.29
CA SER A 116 24.30 14.65 14.15
C SER A 116 25.68 15.19 13.72
N THR A 117 25.71 16.45 13.31
CA THR A 117 26.90 17.13 12.75
C THR A 117 27.95 17.52 13.80
N ARG A 118 27.60 17.47 15.08
CA ARG A 118 28.46 17.90 16.20
C ARG A 118 29.13 16.68 16.85
N SER A 119 30.40 16.45 16.54
CA SER A 119 31.19 15.31 17.03
C SER A 119 31.38 15.26 18.55
N ASP A 120 31.55 16.42 19.18
CA ASP A 120 32.33 16.50 20.43
C ASP A 120 31.58 16.06 21.69
N ASN A 121 30.27 15.83 21.61
CA ASN A 121 29.41 15.48 22.75
C ASN A 121 28.37 14.38 22.45
N LEU A 122 28.61 13.54 21.44
CA LEU A 122 27.69 12.44 21.12
C LEU A 122 27.69 11.37 22.21
N SER A 123 26.49 10.90 22.59
CA SER A 123 26.33 9.74 23.47
C SER A 123 26.93 8.47 22.83
N LEU A 124 27.27 7.46 23.64
CA LEU A 124 27.80 6.19 23.12
C LEU A 124 26.78 5.52 22.18
N TYR A 125 25.48 5.67 22.47
CA TYR A 125 24.41 5.21 21.58
C TYR A 125 24.36 6.00 20.26
N GLN A 126 24.53 7.32 20.28
CA GLN A 126 24.62 8.15 19.07
C GLN A 126 25.83 7.78 18.22
N GLN A 127 27.01 7.67 18.82
CA GLN A 127 28.23 7.27 18.13
C GLN A 127 28.05 5.89 17.48
N ARG A 128 27.49 4.93 18.21
CA ARG A 128 27.21 3.59 17.68
C ARG A 128 26.16 3.62 16.57
N ALA A 129 25.08 4.37 16.71
CA ALA A 129 24.06 4.52 15.68
C ALA A 129 24.66 5.11 14.38
N GLN A 130 25.47 6.17 14.49
CA GLN A 130 26.18 6.76 13.35
C GLN A 130 27.15 5.77 12.69
N GLN A 131 27.97 5.06 13.48
CA GLN A 131 28.92 4.05 12.98
C GLN A 131 28.21 2.91 12.23
N LEU A 132 27.03 2.49 12.70
CA LEU A 132 26.20 1.48 12.08
C LEU A 132 25.39 1.99 10.87
N GLY A 133 25.39 3.31 10.61
CA GLY A 133 24.59 3.91 9.54
C GLY A 133 23.10 4.06 9.87
N MET A 134 22.72 4.00 11.16
CA MET A 134 21.36 4.14 11.66
C MET A 134 20.94 5.62 11.68
N TYR A 135 20.74 6.22 10.50
CA TYR A 135 20.18 7.57 10.34
C TYR A 135 19.53 7.71 8.97
N ALA A 136 18.45 8.50 8.90
CA ALA A 136 17.75 8.84 7.66
C ALA A 136 17.49 7.63 6.74
N LEU A 137 16.94 6.55 7.31
CA LEU A 137 16.71 5.27 6.63
C LEU A 137 15.40 5.22 5.84
N ARG A 138 14.61 6.29 5.85
CA ARG A 138 13.27 6.36 5.25
C ARG A 138 13.06 7.67 4.51
N SER A 139 12.27 7.63 3.44
CA SER A 139 11.84 8.85 2.76
C SER A 139 10.70 9.54 3.55
N PRO A 140 10.76 10.87 3.75
CA PRO A 140 9.73 11.63 4.47
C PRO A 140 8.41 11.73 3.70
N LEU A 141 8.42 11.45 2.39
CA LEU A 141 7.25 11.41 1.51
C LEU A 141 6.08 10.59 2.10
N PHE A 142 6.38 9.47 2.78
CA PHE A 142 5.33 8.61 3.34
C PHE A 142 4.64 9.22 4.57
N PRO A 143 5.35 9.69 5.61
CA PRO A 143 4.77 10.55 6.65
C PRO A 143 4.06 11.81 6.10
N ARG A 144 4.63 12.48 5.09
CA ARG A 144 4.09 13.72 4.51
C ARG A 144 2.70 13.54 3.88
N PHE A 145 2.35 12.34 3.40
CA PHE A 145 0.97 12.01 3.03
C PHE A 145 -0.01 12.19 4.20
N TYR A 146 0.31 11.65 5.39
CA TYR A 146 -0.52 11.80 6.57
C TYR A 146 -0.51 13.24 7.10
N THR A 147 0.63 13.94 7.07
CA THR A 147 0.69 15.37 7.41
C THR A 147 -0.29 16.18 6.54
N ALA A 148 -0.30 15.98 5.21
CA ALA A 148 -1.22 16.66 4.31
C ALA A 148 -2.70 16.34 4.61
N ILE A 149 -3.03 15.08 4.87
CA ILE A 149 -4.38 14.67 5.32
C ILE A 149 -4.75 15.34 6.65
N GLY A 150 -3.81 15.48 7.58
CA GLY A 150 -4.01 16.16 8.86
C GLY A 150 -4.31 17.65 8.70
N TRP A 151 -3.57 18.35 7.85
CA TRP A 151 -3.86 19.75 7.48
C TRP A 151 -5.25 19.88 6.84
N MET A 152 -5.63 18.99 5.92
CA MET A 152 -6.98 19.00 5.33
C MET A 152 -8.07 18.76 6.37
N ALA A 153 -7.85 17.86 7.33
CA ALA A 153 -8.81 17.60 8.41
C ALA A 153 -8.96 18.80 9.35
N GLN A 154 -7.86 19.46 9.72
CA GLN A 154 -7.88 20.71 10.51
C GLN A 154 -8.60 21.83 9.75
N TRP A 155 -8.32 22.00 8.45
CA TRP A 155 -8.95 23.02 7.61
C TRP A 155 -10.49 22.84 7.47
N VAL A 156 -10.96 21.59 7.51
CA VAL A 156 -12.40 21.25 7.50
C VAL A 156 -13.02 21.27 8.91
N GLY A 157 -12.24 21.53 9.97
CA GLY A 157 -12.74 21.55 11.35
C GLY A 157 -13.05 20.16 11.92
N CYS A 158 -12.40 19.11 11.41
CA CYS A 158 -12.61 17.74 11.86
C CYS A 158 -12.08 17.54 13.29
N THR A 159 -12.96 17.15 14.21
CA THR A 159 -12.65 16.91 15.64
C THR A 159 -12.15 15.50 15.96
N CYS A 160 -12.09 14.61 14.96
CA CYS A 160 -11.59 13.25 15.11
C CYS A 160 -10.11 13.21 15.53
N THR A 161 -9.69 12.12 16.20
CA THR A 161 -8.27 11.93 16.53
C THR A 161 -7.42 11.83 15.25
N PRO A 162 -6.19 12.40 15.21
CA PRO A 162 -5.32 12.31 14.04
C PRO A 162 -5.09 10.86 13.61
N TYR A 163 -4.90 9.96 14.58
CA TYR A 163 -4.83 8.51 14.37
C TYR A 163 -5.99 7.94 13.54
N LEU A 164 -7.23 8.23 13.93
CA LEU A 164 -8.42 7.72 13.22
C LEU A 164 -8.54 8.33 11.82
N VAL A 165 -8.25 9.63 11.67
CA VAL A 165 -8.25 10.33 10.37
C VAL A 165 -7.23 9.70 9.42
N TRP A 166 -6.00 9.49 9.88
CA TRP A 166 -4.92 8.92 9.08
C TRP A 166 -5.14 7.46 8.73
N ARG A 167 -5.61 6.61 9.66
CA ARG A 167 -6.00 5.23 9.36
C ARG A 167 -7.17 5.18 8.37
N THR A 168 -8.16 6.07 8.50
CA THR A 168 -9.28 6.15 7.55
C THR A 168 -8.80 6.53 6.15
N ALA A 169 -7.93 7.54 6.02
CA ALA A 169 -7.34 7.94 4.74
C ALA A 169 -6.46 6.83 4.13
N HIS A 170 -5.68 6.12 4.96
CA HIS A 170 -4.91 4.95 4.53
C HIS A 170 -5.82 3.88 3.92
N VAL A 171 -6.88 3.46 4.64
CA VAL A 171 -7.74 2.38 4.15
C VAL A 171 -8.54 2.77 2.92
N VAL A 172 -8.84 4.06 2.70
CA VAL A 172 -9.42 4.53 1.44
C VAL A 172 -8.49 4.23 0.26
N VAL A 173 -7.20 4.53 0.39
CA VAL A 173 -6.20 4.28 -0.66
C VAL A 173 -5.94 2.77 -0.81
N SER A 174 -5.63 2.06 0.28
CA SER A 174 -5.28 0.64 0.24
C SER A 174 -6.43 -0.24 -0.26
N SER A 175 -7.69 0.19 -0.11
CA SER A 175 -8.87 -0.53 -0.62
C SER A 175 -9.03 -0.42 -2.13
N MET A 176 -8.24 0.41 -2.83
CA MET A 176 -8.19 0.40 -4.29
C MET A 176 -7.35 -0.76 -4.86
N LEU A 177 -6.70 -1.57 -4.00
CA LEU A 177 -5.86 -2.69 -4.44
C LEU A 177 -6.60 -3.72 -5.32
N PRO A 178 -7.84 -4.17 -5.02
CA PRO A 178 -8.55 -5.12 -5.88
C PRO A 178 -8.79 -4.59 -7.30
N LEU A 179 -9.09 -3.28 -7.43
CA LEU A 179 -9.24 -2.61 -8.72
C LEU A 179 -7.90 -2.52 -9.48
N ALA A 180 -6.82 -2.12 -8.80
CA ALA A 180 -5.49 -2.09 -9.41
C ALA A 180 -5.04 -3.48 -9.89
N VAL A 181 -5.30 -4.51 -9.10
CA VAL A 181 -4.99 -5.92 -9.42
C VAL A 181 -5.84 -6.45 -10.55
N HIS A 182 -7.12 -6.06 -10.66
CA HIS A 182 -7.93 -6.39 -11.83
C HIS A 182 -7.29 -5.89 -13.12
N VAL A 183 -6.89 -4.61 -13.16
CA VAL A 183 -6.29 -4.00 -14.36
C VAL A 183 -4.92 -4.64 -14.65
N PHE A 184 -4.10 -4.90 -13.62
CA PHE A 184 -2.82 -5.59 -13.75
C PHE A 184 -2.96 -7.01 -14.31
N ALA A 185 -3.78 -7.86 -13.68
CA ALA A 185 -3.94 -9.24 -14.12
C ALA A 185 -4.64 -9.33 -15.48
N ALA A 186 -5.58 -8.42 -15.79
CA ALA A 186 -6.15 -8.30 -17.13
C ALA A 186 -5.11 -7.88 -18.19
N ALA A 187 -4.13 -7.03 -17.85
CA ALA A 187 -3.04 -6.65 -18.76
C ALA A 187 -2.01 -7.79 -18.97
N VAL A 188 -1.66 -8.53 -17.91
CA VAL A 188 -0.69 -9.66 -17.96
C VAL A 188 -1.28 -10.86 -18.72
N PHE A 189 -2.50 -11.27 -18.40
CA PHE A 189 -3.13 -12.47 -18.94
C PHE A 189 -4.07 -12.20 -20.12
N ARG A 190 -4.21 -10.93 -20.53
CA ARG A 190 -5.13 -10.48 -21.61
C ARG A 190 -6.59 -10.93 -21.39
N SER A 191 -7.00 -11.14 -20.13
CA SER A 191 -8.31 -11.70 -19.75
C SER A 191 -8.95 -10.92 -18.60
N ARG A 192 -10.15 -10.37 -18.86
CA ARG A 192 -10.95 -9.66 -17.85
C ARG A 192 -11.48 -10.59 -16.75
N ASP A 193 -11.71 -11.86 -17.08
CA ASP A 193 -12.15 -12.87 -16.10
C ASP A 193 -11.05 -13.13 -15.07
N VAL A 194 -9.80 -13.25 -15.52
CA VAL A 194 -8.62 -13.39 -14.64
C VAL A 194 -8.47 -12.15 -13.75
N GLY A 195 -8.67 -10.95 -14.31
CA GLY A 195 -8.72 -9.71 -13.53
C GLY A 195 -9.79 -9.71 -12.44
N ALA A 196 -11.01 -10.16 -12.75
CA ALA A 196 -12.11 -10.22 -11.79
C ALA A 196 -11.86 -11.25 -10.68
N VAL A 197 -11.39 -12.45 -11.02
CA VAL A 197 -11.02 -13.48 -10.04
C VAL A 197 -9.85 -13.02 -9.16
N ALA A 198 -8.83 -12.36 -9.73
CA ALA A 198 -7.71 -11.83 -8.96
C ALA A 198 -8.14 -10.75 -7.96
N ALA A 199 -9.08 -9.88 -8.35
CA ALA A 199 -9.68 -8.90 -7.46
C ALA A 199 -10.45 -9.55 -6.30
N ILE A 200 -11.24 -10.61 -6.57
CA ILE A 200 -11.96 -11.37 -5.54
C ILE A 200 -10.99 -12.02 -4.55
N LEU A 201 -9.94 -12.69 -5.04
CA LEU A 201 -8.93 -13.33 -4.18
C LEU A 201 -8.19 -12.30 -3.30
N VAL A 202 -7.76 -11.18 -3.87
CA VAL A 202 -7.05 -10.11 -3.14
C VAL A 202 -7.93 -9.43 -2.11
N ALA A 203 -9.20 -9.16 -2.44
CA ALA A 203 -10.17 -8.55 -1.53
C ALA A 203 -10.58 -9.46 -0.37
N SER A 204 -10.60 -10.77 -0.62
CA SER A 204 -10.98 -11.79 0.38
C SER A 204 -9.80 -12.21 1.24
N SER A 205 -8.55 -12.03 0.79
CA SER A 205 -7.34 -12.43 1.52
C SER A 205 -7.25 -11.79 2.90
N VAL A 206 -7.13 -12.61 3.95
CA VAL A 206 -6.97 -12.09 5.33
C VAL A 206 -5.66 -11.31 5.47
N HIS A 207 -4.57 -11.83 4.89
CA HIS A 207 -3.25 -11.19 4.92
C HIS A 207 -3.28 -9.78 4.31
N LEU A 208 -3.79 -9.65 3.08
CA LEU A 208 -3.91 -8.33 2.43
C LEU A 208 -4.99 -7.47 3.10
N GLY A 209 -6.06 -8.07 3.62
CA GLY A 209 -7.11 -7.41 4.37
C GLY A 209 -6.59 -6.69 5.61
N VAL A 210 -5.90 -7.42 6.48
CA VAL A 210 -5.27 -6.95 7.72
C VAL A 210 -4.14 -5.98 7.42
N LEU A 211 -3.15 -6.35 6.61
CA LEU A 211 -2.03 -5.46 6.26
C LEU A 211 -2.51 -4.15 5.61
N GLY A 212 -3.61 -4.20 4.84
CA GLY A 212 -4.26 -3.02 4.27
C GLY A 212 -5.06 -2.16 5.25
N ALA A 213 -5.29 -2.62 6.49
CA ALA A 213 -5.91 -1.86 7.58
C ALA A 213 -4.89 -1.15 8.49
N HIS A 214 -3.60 -1.48 8.37
CA HIS A 214 -2.49 -0.83 9.07
C HIS A 214 -1.84 0.22 8.19
N THR A 215 -1.32 1.31 8.77
CA THR A 215 -0.62 2.36 8.02
C THR A 215 0.78 1.96 7.57
N LEU A 216 0.88 0.81 6.93
CA LEU A 216 2.11 0.27 6.36
C LEU A 216 2.35 0.86 4.98
N VAL A 217 3.61 1.20 4.71
CA VAL A 217 4.04 1.75 3.42
C VAL A 217 3.72 0.82 2.24
N HIS A 218 3.82 -0.50 2.41
CA HIS A 218 3.49 -1.49 1.37
C HIS A 218 2.01 -1.43 0.94
N SER A 219 1.07 -1.34 1.88
CA SER A 219 -0.36 -1.32 1.60
C SER A 219 -0.83 0.00 0.99
N LEU A 220 -0.17 1.12 1.32
CA LEU A 220 -0.46 2.42 0.69
C LEU A 220 0.02 2.45 -0.77
N LEU A 221 1.23 1.94 -1.04
CA LEU A 221 1.84 2.02 -2.38
C LEU A 221 1.35 0.94 -3.34
N ALA A 222 0.94 -0.23 -2.86
CA ALA A 222 0.57 -1.36 -3.73
C ALA A 222 -0.48 -1.02 -4.81
N PRO A 223 -1.61 -0.32 -4.53
CA PRO A 223 -2.56 0.06 -5.58
C PRO A 223 -1.91 0.88 -6.71
N VAL A 224 -0.98 1.78 -6.37
CA VAL A 224 -0.25 2.61 -7.33
C VAL A 224 0.75 1.77 -8.13
N ILE A 225 1.53 0.92 -7.46
CA ILE A 225 2.49 -0.01 -8.08
C ILE A 225 1.79 -0.92 -9.08
N PHE A 226 0.69 -1.58 -8.70
CA PHE A 226 -0.03 -2.51 -9.58
C PHE A 226 -0.75 -1.81 -10.73
N ALA A 227 -1.32 -0.62 -10.52
CA ALA A 227 -1.91 0.16 -11.60
C ALA A 227 -0.86 0.64 -12.62
N ALA A 228 0.31 1.08 -12.17
CA ALA A 228 1.40 1.48 -13.04
C ALA A 228 2.06 0.28 -13.74
N LEU A 229 2.26 -0.84 -13.05
CA LEU A 229 2.66 -2.11 -13.67
C LEU A 229 1.69 -2.57 -14.76
N ALA A 230 0.38 -2.38 -14.57
CA ALA A 230 -0.61 -2.70 -15.60
C ALA A 230 -0.39 -1.86 -16.87
N VAL A 231 -0.19 -0.55 -16.73
CA VAL A 231 0.13 0.36 -17.85
C VAL A 231 1.43 -0.08 -18.53
N PHE A 232 2.48 -0.38 -17.76
CA PHE A 232 3.77 -0.83 -18.29
C PHE A 232 3.65 -2.16 -19.07
N VAL A 233 2.91 -3.13 -18.54
CA VAL A 233 2.63 -4.40 -19.21
C VAL A 233 1.80 -4.19 -20.48
N SER A 234 0.83 -3.27 -20.48
CA SER A 234 0.09 -2.89 -21.70
C SER A 234 1.00 -2.30 -22.77
N LEU A 235 1.99 -1.48 -22.40
CA LEU A 235 2.99 -0.95 -23.34
C LEU A 235 3.89 -2.07 -23.91
N LEU A 236 4.35 -3.00 -23.08
CA LEU A 236 5.11 -4.19 -23.53
C LEU A 236 4.29 -5.15 -24.40
N ASN A 237 2.97 -5.21 -24.19
CA ASN A 237 2.05 -6.08 -24.92
C ASN A 237 1.47 -5.45 -26.18
N HIS A 238 1.70 -4.15 -26.43
CA HIS A 238 1.18 -3.47 -27.62
C HIS A 238 1.68 -4.21 -28.86
N PRO A 239 0.79 -4.75 -29.71
CA PRO A 239 1.24 -5.42 -30.92
C PRO A 239 1.98 -4.40 -31.78
N GLN A 240 3.14 -4.79 -32.31
CA GLN A 240 3.74 -4.06 -33.41
C GLN A 240 2.84 -4.29 -34.62
N THR A 241 1.90 -3.37 -34.84
CA THR A 241 1.08 -3.34 -36.04
C THR A 241 2.01 -3.09 -37.22
N ASN A 242 2.22 -4.12 -38.05
CA ASN A 242 3.05 -4.11 -39.26
C ASN A 242 2.51 -3.21 -40.39
N GLN A 243 1.77 -2.13 -40.06
CA GLN A 243 1.21 -1.16 -41.00
C GLN A 243 2.29 -0.60 -41.94
N GLY A 244 3.52 -0.37 -41.44
CA GLY A 244 4.64 0.09 -42.27
C GLY A 244 5.03 -0.84 -43.43
N ASN A 245 4.84 -2.16 -43.31
CA ASN A 245 5.11 -3.10 -44.40
C ASN A 245 3.88 -3.37 -45.27
N GLN A 246 2.68 -3.28 -44.71
CA GLN A 246 1.45 -3.57 -45.45
C GLN A 246 1.09 -2.41 -46.39
N ASP A 247 1.21 -1.17 -45.91
CA ASP A 247 1.05 0.03 -46.75
C ASP A 247 2.14 0.08 -47.85
N ALA A 248 3.37 -0.40 -47.57
CA ALA A 248 4.45 -0.49 -48.56
C ALA A 248 4.18 -1.54 -49.65
N LEU A 249 3.62 -2.71 -49.30
CA LEU A 249 3.19 -3.71 -50.29
C LEU A 249 1.99 -3.22 -51.10
N ASP A 250 0.96 -2.65 -50.48
CA ASP A 250 -0.24 -2.19 -51.17
C ASP A 250 0.04 -0.97 -52.07
N THR A 251 0.96 -0.08 -51.69
CA THR A 251 1.44 1.01 -52.57
C THR A 251 2.27 0.47 -53.73
N GLY A 252 3.05 -0.59 -53.52
CA GLY A 252 3.79 -1.28 -54.58
C GLY A 252 2.87 -2.00 -55.59
N GLN A 253 1.89 -2.76 -55.10
CA GLN A 253 0.94 -3.49 -55.95
C GLN A 253 -0.02 -2.54 -56.69
N SER A 254 -0.50 -1.47 -56.06
CA SER A 254 -1.34 -0.48 -56.76
C SER A 254 -0.59 0.33 -57.83
N GLN A 255 0.75 0.45 -57.75
CA GLN A 255 1.55 0.97 -58.86
C GLN A 255 1.75 -0.07 -59.98
N GLN A 256 1.93 -1.36 -59.64
CA GLN A 256 2.06 -2.43 -60.65
C GLN A 256 0.75 -2.69 -61.42
N ASP A 257 -0.40 -2.73 -60.74
CA ASP A 257 -1.70 -2.98 -61.39
C ASP A 257 -2.14 -1.82 -62.29
N ASN A 258 -1.77 -0.58 -61.95
CA ASN A 258 -2.02 0.57 -62.84
C ASN A 258 -1.07 0.60 -64.05
N ALA A 259 0.16 0.09 -63.93
CA ALA A 259 1.07 -0.05 -65.07
C ALA A 259 0.54 -1.06 -66.11
N HIS A 260 -0.03 -2.18 -65.66
CA HIS A 260 -0.53 -3.23 -66.56
C HIS A 260 -1.88 -2.92 -67.24
N ARG A 261 -2.63 -1.90 -66.79
CA ARG A 261 -3.97 -1.59 -67.34
C ARG A 261 -3.98 -0.64 -68.54
N SER A 262 -2.81 -0.28 -69.10
CA SER A 262 -2.66 0.75 -70.15
C SER A 262 -2.53 0.23 -71.59
N LYS A 263 -2.52 -1.10 -71.84
CA LYS A 263 -2.32 -1.68 -73.18
C LYS A 263 -3.15 -2.94 -73.47
N VAL A 264 -4.46 -2.78 -73.68
CA VAL A 264 -5.26 -3.69 -74.51
C VAL A 264 -6.38 -2.90 -75.20
N GLU A 265 -6.18 -2.54 -76.47
CA GLU A 265 -7.30 -2.30 -77.39
C GLU A 265 -7.70 -3.63 -78.04
N PRO A 266 -8.98 -4.01 -78.06
CA PRO A 266 -9.52 -4.98 -79.00
C PRO A 266 -10.31 -4.28 -80.11
N THR A 267 -9.90 -4.53 -81.35
CA THR A 267 -10.55 -4.05 -82.58
C THR A 267 -12.02 -4.50 -82.69
N SER A 268 -12.88 -3.60 -83.16
CA SER A 268 -14.28 -3.90 -83.47
C SER A 268 -14.43 -4.80 -84.70
N ALA A 269 -15.07 -5.95 -84.55
CA ALA A 269 -15.60 -6.73 -85.66
C ALA A 269 -17.09 -7.01 -85.43
N ALA A 270 -17.94 -6.45 -86.28
CA ALA A 270 -19.38 -6.63 -86.20
C ALA A 270 -19.79 -8.06 -86.58
N LYS A 271 -20.72 -8.65 -85.82
CA LYS A 271 -21.55 -9.76 -86.29
C LYS A 271 -22.92 -9.74 -85.60
N THR A 272 -23.93 -9.38 -86.39
CA THR A 272 -25.36 -9.50 -86.09
C THR A 272 -25.76 -10.97 -85.94
N HIS A 273 -26.49 -11.32 -84.87
CA HIS A 273 -27.38 -12.48 -84.88
C HIS A 273 -28.67 -12.18 -84.09
N THR A 274 -29.80 -12.37 -84.77
CA THR A 274 -31.16 -12.27 -84.27
C THR A 274 -31.68 -13.64 -83.80
N CYS A 275 -32.87 -13.63 -83.18
CA CYS A 275 -33.67 -14.78 -82.67
C CYS A 275 -33.34 -15.23 -81.24
N LEU A 276 -34.27 -15.65 -80.39
CA LEU A 276 -35.73 -15.49 -80.20
C LEU A 276 -36.08 -16.37 -78.96
N HIS A 277 -37.23 -16.15 -78.33
CA HIS A 277 -37.80 -16.93 -77.20
C HIS A 277 -37.06 -17.00 -75.86
N CYS A 278 -37.74 -16.50 -74.81
CA CYS A 278 -38.14 -17.35 -73.69
C CYS A 278 -39.34 -16.75 -72.91
N SER A 279 -40.19 -17.63 -72.38
CA SER A 279 -41.50 -17.31 -71.76
C SER A 279 -41.39 -16.72 -70.34
N PRO A 280 -42.43 -16.02 -69.84
CA PRO A 280 -42.40 -15.41 -68.51
C PRO A 280 -42.56 -16.46 -67.39
N LYS A 281 -41.78 -16.30 -66.31
CA LYS A 281 -41.99 -16.98 -65.01
C LYS A 281 -42.37 -15.97 -63.92
N PRO A 282 -43.07 -16.40 -62.84
CA PRO A 282 -43.92 -15.52 -62.06
C PRO A 282 -43.20 -14.67 -61.01
N ARG A 283 -43.83 -13.55 -60.64
CA ARG A 283 -43.41 -12.64 -59.55
C ARG A 283 -43.52 -13.34 -58.18
N PRO A 284 -42.52 -13.24 -57.31
CA PRO A 284 -42.70 -13.40 -55.87
C PRO A 284 -43.18 -12.08 -55.22
N SER A 285 -43.93 -12.21 -54.12
CA SER A 285 -44.55 -11.14 -53.34
C SER A 285 -43.55 -10.26 -52.57
N PRO A 286 -43.93 -9.02 -52.18
CA PRO A 286 -43.02 -8.10 -51.50
C PRO A 286 -42.73 -8.55 -50.05
N LYS A 287 -41.48 -8.92 -49.77
CA LYS A 287 -41.03 -9.08 -48.38
C LYS A 287 -40.70 -7.72 -47.76
N ARG A 288 -41.25 -7.53 -46.55
CA ARG A 288 -41.00 -6.43 -45.60
C ARG A 288 -39.54 -5.96 -45.63
N LYS A 289 -39.33 -4.64 -45.76
CA LYS A 289 -38.04 -4.01 -45.43
C LYS A 289 -37.86 -4.04 -43.91
N GLU A 290 -36.97 -4.90 -43.41
CA GLU A 290 -36.31 -4.67 -42.12
C GLU A 290 -35.01 -3.92 -42.40
N GLU A 291 -34.93 -2.66 -41.97
CA GLU A 291 -33.67 -1.91 -41.94
C GLU A 291 -32.75 -2.49 -40.86
N LYS A 292 -31.91 -3.47 -41.24
CA LYS A 292 -30.78 -3.88 -40.43
C LYS A 292 -29.66 -2.84 -40.55
N LEU A 293 -29.68 -1.90 -39.63
CA LEU A 293 -28.63 -0.91 -39.40
C LEU A 293 -27.29 -1.63 -39.11
N HIS A 294 -26.40 -1.70 -40.11
CA HIS A 294 -25.06 -2.27 -39.96
C HIS A 294 -24.16 -1.36 -39.10
N ILE A 295 -24.24 -1.50 -37.78
CA ILE A 295 -23.27 -0.92 -36.85
C ILE A 295 -22.03 -1.82 -36.82
N SER A 296 -20.94 -1.37 -37.45
CA SER A 296 -19.64 -2.03 -37.37
C SER A 296 -19.06 -1.87 -35.95
N TYR A 297 -19.05 -2.95 -35.18
CA TYR A 297 -18.46 -2.99 -33.84
C TYR A 297 -16.96 -3.32 -33.90
N HIS A 298 -16.13 -2.30 -34.10
CA HIS A 298 -14.70 -2.39 -33.73
C HIS A 298 -14.54 -2.31 -32.20
N GLN A 299 -14.71 -3.44 -31.50
CA GLN A 299 -14.31 -3.55 -30.09
C GLN A 299 -12.79 -3.80 -29.98
N GLY A 300 -12.01 -2.73 -30.10
CA GLY A 300 -10.62 -2.69 -29.64
C GLY A 300 -10.51 -2.79 -28.12
N MET A 301 -9.31 -3.05 -27.59
CA MET A 301 -9.06 -3.08 -26.14
C MET A 301 -9.06 -1.69 -25.48
N ASP A 302 -9.20 -0.62 -26.27
CA ASP A 302 -8.71 0.72 -25.95
C ASP A 302 -9.66 1.56 -25.04
N ASP A 303 -10.94 1.19 -24.94
CA ASP A 303 -11.96 2.00 -24.25
C ASP A 303 -11.95 1.90 -22.72
N VAL A 304 -11.18 0.98 -22.11
CA VAL A 304 -10.92 1.02 -20.65
C VAL A 304 -9.68 1.89 -20.37
N CYS A 305 -9.74 3.13 -20.84
CA CYS A 305 -8.69 4.11 -20.64
C CYS A 305 -8.56 4.45 -19.14
N PRO A 306 -7.35 4.60 -18.55
CA PRO A 306 -7.19 5.09 -17.18
C PRO A 306 -7.82 6.47 -16.91
N ALA A 307 -8.13 7.27 -17.94
CA ALA A 307 -8.96 8.46 -17.80
C ALA A 307 -10.39 8.13 -17.34
N SER A 308 -10.92 6.96 -17.69
CA SER A 308 -12.15 6.41 -17.10
C SER A 308 -11.96 6.06 -15.62
N VAL A 309 -10.78 5.60 -15.19
CA VAL A 309 -10.45 5.37 -13.77
C VAL A 309 -10.31 6.69 -13.02
N PHE A 310 -9.73 7.75 -13.60
CA PHE A 310 -9.75 9.10 -13.01
C PHE A 310 -11.14 9.73 -13.01
N SER A 311 -11.97 9.49 -14.04
CA SER A 311 -13.39 9.87 -14.06
C SER A 311 -14.19 9.08 -13.01
N VAL A 312 -13.92 7.79 -12.84
CA VAL A 312 -14.53 6.95 -11.82
C VAL A 312 -14.04 7.37 -10.45
N LEU A 313 -12.77 7.68 -10.24
CA LEU A 313 -12.22 8.25 -9.00
C LEU A 313 -12.81 9.64 -8.70
N SER A 314 -13.01 10.49 -9.70
CA SER A 314 -13.68 11.79 -9.53
C SER A 314 -15.17 11.63 -9.19
N ARG A 315 -15.88 10.75 -9.91
CA ARG A 315 -17.26 10.35 -9.59
C ARG A 315 -17.35 9.64 -8.24
N PHE A 316 -16.32 8.91 -7.84
CA PHE A 316 -16.21 8.20 -6.57
C PHE A 316 -15.87 9.15 -5.43
N VAL A 317 -15.03 10.16 -5.63
CA VAL A 317 -14.81 11.26 -4.68
C VAL A 317 -16.08 12.09 -4.54
N ASN A 318 -16.82 12.35 -5.62
CA ASN A 318 -18.13 13.01 -5.56
C ASN A 318 -19.22 12.11 -4.92
N PHE A 319 -19.13 10.78 -5.11
CA PHE A 319 -19.97 9.80 -4.42
C PHE A 319 -19.61 9.73 -2.94
N ILE A 320 -18.33 9.70 -2.57
CA ILE A 320 -17.84 9.78 -1.18
C ILE A 320 -18.28 11.10 -0.55
N LYS A 321 -18.19 12.25 -1.24
CA LYS A 321 -18.74 13.53 -0.75
C LYS A 321 -20.25 13.43 -0.48
N LYS A 322 -21.02 12.81 -1.38
CA LYS A 322 -22.45 12.52 -1.15
C LYS A 322 -22.69 11.49 -0.03
N GLN A 323 -21.86 10.47 0.10
CA GLN A 323 -22.01 9.39 1.09
C GLN A 323 -21.52 9.79 2.48
N VAL A 324 -20.56 10.71 2.60
CA VAL A 324 -20.22 11.37 3.87
C VAL A 324 -21.41 12.22 4.34
N MET A 325 -22.13 12.85 3.41
CA MET A 325 -23.40 13.52 3.71
C MET A 325 -24.52 12.53 4.14
N VAL A 326 -24.56 11.32 3.58
CA VAL A 326 -25.51 10.24 3.96
C VAL A 326 -25.07 9.52 5.25
N LEU A 327 -23.77 9.45 5.56
CA LEU A 327 -23.27 8.86 6.82
C LEU A 327 -23.69 9.70 8.03
N ASN A 328 -23.82 11.02 7.88
CA ASN A 328 -24.44 11.90 8.88
C ASN A 328 -25.98 11.69 9.00
N VAL A 329 -26.62 11.01 8.05
CA VAL A 329 -28.05 10.63 8.11
C VAL A 329 -28.22 9.22 8.71
N LEU A 330 -27.22 8.34 8.54
CA LEU A 330 -27.23 6.98 9.09
C LEU A 330 -26.94 6.90 10.60
N GLU A 331 -26.61 8.00 11.28
CA GLU A 331 -26.58 8.06 12.75
C GLU A 331 -27.99 8.00 13.38
N VAL A 332 -29.06 8.07 12.59
CA VAL A 332 -30.47 8.08 13.06
C VAL A 332 -31.17 6.71 12.91
N VAL A 333 -30.51 5.67 12.36
CA VAL A 333 -31.16 4.36 12.11
C VAL A 333 -30.44 3.19 12.80
N PRO A 334 -30.74 2.90 14.08
CA PRO A 334 -30.58 1.57 14.63
C PRO A 334 -31.69 0.64 14.07
N GLN A 335 -31.41 -0.67 14.01
CA GLN A 335 -32.32 -1.74 13.56
C GLN A 335 -32.57 -1.85 12.04
N PHE A 336 -31.63 -2.48 11.33
CA PHE A 336 -32.00 -3.50 10.33
C PHE A 336 -31.05 -4.69 10.44
N GLY A 337 -31.56 -5.80 10.97
CA GLY A 337 -30.83 -7.07 11.04
C GLY A 337 -30.82 -7.75 9.68
N ILE A 338 -29.64 -7.85 9.07
CA ILE A 338 -29.41 -8.79 7.97
C ILE A 338 -29.18 -10.17 8.60
N LEU A 339 -29.94 -11.18 8.16
CA LEU A 339 -29.81 -12.55 8.70
C LEU A 339 -28.39 -13.08 8.51
N ILE A 340 -27.68 -13.20 9.65
CA ILE A 340 -26.51 -14.04 9.81
C ILE A 340 -26.99 -15.22 10.67
N PRO A 341 -26.72 -16.49 10.30
CA PRO A 341 -27.12 -17.63 11.11
C PRO A 341 -26.32 -17.65 12.42
N THR A 342 -26.93 -17.18 13.51
CA THR A 342 -26.41 -17.32 14.86
C THR A 342 -26.52 -18.77 15.29
N PHE A 343 -25.42 -19.52 15.17
CA PHE A 343 -25.27 -20.78 15.91
C PHE A 343 -25.17 -20.45 17.39
N ALA A 344 -26.22 -20.77 18.14
CA ALA A 344 -26.18 -20.73 19.59
C ALA A 344 -25.29 -21.88 20.10
N VAL A 345 -24.10 -21.54 20.59
CA VAL A 345 -23.34 -22.41 21.48
C VAL A 345 -23.79 -22.06 22.89
N SER A 346 -24.53 -22.97 23.52
CA SER A 346 -24.90 -22.87 24.94
C SER A 346 -23.67 -23.21 25.79
N ASP A 347 -22.99 -22.19 26.31
CA ASP A 347 -21.89 -22.39 27.26
C ASP A 347 -22.43 -22.29 28.70
N GLU A 348 -22.72 -23.45 29.27
CA GLU A 348 -23.41 -23.64 30.55
C GLU A 348 -22.43 -23.53 31.73
N ARG A 349 -21.82 -22.33 31.92
CA ARG A 349 -20.85 -22.10 33.01
C ARG A 349 -20.66 -20.62 33.38
N THR A 350 -21.66 -19.99 34.02
CA THR A 350 -21.46 -18.67 34.65
C THR A 350 -22.42 -18.33 35.81
N SER A 351 -22.85 -19.33 36.59
CA SER A 351 -23.85 -19.16 37.65
C SER A 351 -23.34 -19.53 39.06
N GLU A 352 -22.16 -19.04 39.48
CA GLU A 352 -21.67 -19.31 40.85
C GLU A 352 -20.81 -18.21 41.55
N ILE A 353 -20.77 -16.97 41.05
CA ILE A 353 -20.13 -15.85 41.80
C ILE A 353 -21.00 -14.58 41.72
N ALA A 354 -22.05 -14.53 42.54
CA ALA A 354 -22.92 -13.34 42.68
C ALA A 354 -23.69 -13.30 44.02
N ARG A 355 -22.98 -13.48 45.15
CA ARG A 355 -23.44 -13.15 46.51
C ARG A 355 -22.22 -12.69 47.32
N ILE A 356 -22.43 -11.78 48.30
CA ILE A 356 -21.39 -11.04 49.04
C ILE A 356 -20.80 -9.92 48.13
N ASP A 357 -20.91 -8.61 48.40
CA ASP A 357 -21.42 -7.88 49.56
C ASP A 357 -22.36 -6.73 49.17
N ALA A 358 -23.33 -6.45 50.04
CA ALA A 358 -24.07 -5.19 50.07
C ALA A 358 -24.16 -4.70 51.51
N THR A 359 -23.47 -3.62 51.87
CA THR A 359 -23.84 -2.68 52.96
C THR A 359 -22.86 -1.51 53.04
N ASN A 360 -23.38 -0.33 53.40
CA ASN A 360 -22.67 0.84 53.95
C ASN A 360 -21.69 1.59 53.00
N SER A 361 -21.59 2.93 53.02
CA SER A 361 -22.28 3.94 53.84
C SER A 361 -22.27 5.35 53.20
N SER A 362 -23.35 6.10 53.47
CA SER A 362 -23.43 7.57 53.64
C SER A 362 -22.53 8.51 52.82
N LEU A 363 -23.16 9.24 51.89
CA LEU A 363 -22.75 10.59 51.50
C LEU A 363 -22.84 11.57 52.69
N PRO A 364 -22.12 12.69 52.62
CA PRO A 364 -22.81 13.97 52.83
C PRO A 364 -22.51 14.99 51.71
N GLU A 365 -23.55 15.68 51.27
CA GLU A 365 -23.44 16.89 50.44
C GLU A 365 -22.77 18.03 51.21
N ARG A 366 -21.99 18.87 50.53
CA ARG A 366 -21.74 20.26 50.99
C ARG A 366 -21.50 21.22 49.83
N ASN A 367 -22.44 22.15 49.66
CA ASN A 367 -22.27 23.36 48.88
C ASN A 367 -21.26 24.31 49.56
N VAL A 368 -20.23 24.79 48.85
CA VAL A 368 -19.60 26.09 49.15
C VAL A 368 -19.18 26.81 47.85
N LEU A 369 -19.89 27.91 47.61
CA LEU A 369 -19.52 29.17 46.93
C LEU A 369 -18.18 29.26 46.18
N SER A 370 -18.29 29.70 44.92
CA SER A 370 -17.21 30.31 44.15
C SER A 370 -16.84 31.71 44.68
N SER A 371 -15.56 31.93 44.97
CA SER A 371 -14.99 33.27 45.18
C SER A 371 -13.90 33.55 44.15
N SER A 372 -14.22 34.40 43.17
CA SER A 372 -13.27 34.89 42.17
C SER A 372 -12.39 36.00 42.74
N SER A 373 -11.07 35.77 42.81
CA SER A 373 -10.09 36.82 43.09
C SER A 373 -9.13 36.99 41.91
N SER A 374 -9.45 37.96 41.04
CA SER A 374 -8.58 38.36 39.94
C SER A 374 -7.42 39.23 40.45
N THR A 375 -6.18 38.81 40.23
CA THR A 375 -5.01 39.68 40.44
C THR A 375 -4.26 39.87 39.14
N ARG A 376 -4.55 40.97 38.44
CA ARG A 376 -3.72 41.46 37.32
C ARG A 376 -2.37 41.90 37.90
N ARG A 377 -1.27 41.52 37.25
CA ARG A 377 -0.04 42.31 37.30
C ARG A 377 0.47 42.55 35.88
N ALA A 378 0.57 43.82 35.53
CA ALA A 378 1.21 44.27 34.30
C ALA A 378 2.72 44.43 34.56
N SER A 379 3.52 44.24 33.52
CA SER A 379 4.87 44.76 33.43
C SER A 379 5.14 45.16 31.98
N SER A 380 4.93 46.44 31.71
CA SER A 380 5.33 47.15 30.50
C SER A 380 6.85 47.26 30.43
N ILE A 381 7.44 47.01 29.26
CA ILE A 381 8.74 47.58 28.87
C ILE A 381 8.61 48.08 27.43
N ASP A 382 8.56 49.40 27.27
CA ASP A 382 8.79 50.08 26.00
C ASP A 382 10.30 50.21 25.76
N VAL A 383 10.76 49.90 24.54
CA VAL A 383 11.98 50.50 23.98
C VAL A 383 11.72 50.82 22.50
N THR A 384 11.51 52.10 22.22
CA THR A 384 11.65 52.72 20.89
C THR A 384 13.10 52.57 20.42
N SER A 385 13.42 52.22 19.18
CA SER A 385 13.45 53.08 17.98
C SER A 385 14.39 52.41 16.93
N SER A 386 14.56 52.78 15.65
CA SER A 386 13.94 53.76 14.73
C SER A 386 14.27 53.35 13.27
N ASN A 387 13.66 54.02 12.27
CA ASN A 387 14.10 54.13 10.87
C ASN A 387 14.08 52.87 9.97
N ALA A 388 14.02 52.97 8.64
CA ALA A 388 13.35 53.91 7.73
C ALA A 388 13.52 53.38 6.30
N SER A 389 12.45 53.23 5.51
CA SER A 389 12.51 53.34 4.04
C SER A 389 11.11 53.41 3.44
N LYS A 390 10.86 54.44 2.63
CA LYS A 390 9.72 54.53 1.72
C LYS A 390 10.12 53.90 0.38
N ASN A 391 9.16 53.34 -0.36
CA ASN A 391 8.98 53.58 -1.81
C ASN A 391 7.80 52.75 -2.35
N ASP A 392 6.66 53.40 -2.55
CA ASP A 392 5.80 53.11 -3.71
C ASP A 392 6.43 53.77 -4.96
N PRO A 393 6.09 53.30 -6.18
CA PRO A 393 5.09 54.10 -6.88
C PRO A 393 3.99 53.30 -7.59
N GLN A 394 2.87 54.00 -7.71
CA GLN A 394 1.73 53.76 -8.58
C GLN A 394 2.13 53.33 -10.01
N ASN A 395 1.30 52.52 -10.65
CA ASN A 395 0.96 52.77 -12.05
C ASN A 395 -0.44 52.26 -12.40
N ALA A 396 -1.15 53.04 -13.20
CA ALA A 396 -2.56 52.84 -13.54
C ALA A 396 -2.76 52.57 -15.03
N SER A 397 -3.99 52.19 -15.40
CA SER A 397 -4.59 52.25 -16.75
C SER A 397 -3.84 51.57 -17.92
N HIS A 398 -4.48 50.56 -18.51
CA HIS A 398 -5.28 50.85 -19.71
C HIS A 398 -6.30 49.75 -20.03
N PHE A 399 -7.58 50.15 -20.12
CA PHE A 399 -8.61 49.36 -20.79
C PHE A 399 -8.58 49.74 -22.28
N GLY A 400 -8.62 48.76 -23.18
CA GLY A 400 -8.57 48.96 -24.63
C GLY A 400 -9.65 48.14 -25.33
N ARG A 401 -10.76 48.79 -25.64
CA ARG A 401 -11.86 48.24 -26.46
C ARG A 401 -11.79 48.91 -27.83
N MET A 402 -11.89 48.14 -28.91
CA MET A 402 -12.00 48.69 -30.25
C MET A 402 -12.89 47.79 -31.11
N ASP A 403 -14.02 48.34 -31.52
CA ASP A 403 -14.93 47.80 -32.53
C ASP A 403 -14.70 48.55 -33.86
N ASP A 404 -15.20 47.99 -34.98
CA ASP A 404 -15.46 48.61 -36.29
C ASP A 404 -14.30 49.05 -37.24
N MET A 405 -14.21 48.39 -38.41
CA MET A 405 -14.89 48.79 -39.68
C MET A 405 -14.08 48.59 -41.00
N MET A 406 -14.85 48.42 -42.10
CA MET A 406 -14.53 48.68 -43.53
C MET A 406 -13.62 47.72 -44.35
N THR A 407 -14.30 46.79 -45.03
CA THR A 407 -14.28 46.57 -46.50
C THR A 407 -12.97 46.67 -47.31
N ASN A 408 -12.66 45.60 -48.06
CA ASN A 408 -12.33 45.73 -49.48
C ASN A 408 -12.72 44.47 -50.26
N GLY A 409 -13.39 44.64 -51.40
CA GLY A 409 -13.87 43.54 -52.23
C GLY A 409 -12.87 43.12 -53.30
N ARG A 410 -12.81 41.81 -53.61
CA ARG A 410 -12.23 41.33 -54.87
C ARG A 410 -12.92 40.04 -55.33
N THR A 411 -13.65 40.15 -56.43
CA THR A 411 -14.21 39.02 -57.18
C THR A 411 -13.10 38.23 -57.84
N VAL A 412 -12.97 36.93 -57.53
CA VAL A 412 -12.18 35.99 -58.32
C VAL A 412 -12.99 34.72 -58.57
N VAL A 413 -12.95 34.34 -59.84
CA VAL A 413 -13.52 33.18 -60.55
C VAL A 413 -13.63 31.89 -59.70
N SER A 414 -14.76 31.20 -59.87
CA SER A 414 -15.02 29.90 -59.28
C SER A 414 -14.37 28.76 -60.05
N ASP A 415 -13.42 28.07 -59.43
CA ASP A 415 -13.06 26.69 -59.77
C ASP A 415 -13.52 25.72 -58.66
N ARG A 416 -14.04 24.56 -59.07
CA ARG A 416 -14.59 23.55 -58.15
C ARG A 416 -13.47 22.74 -57.49
N GLU A 417 -12.90 23.26 -56.40
CA GLU A 417 -12.03 22.47 -55.54
C GLU A 417 -12.79 21.34 -54.81
N VAL A 418 -12.24 20.13 -54.87
CA VAL A 418 -12.73 18.98 -54.10
C VAL A 418 -12.32 19.14 -52.64
N SER A 419 -13.30 19.34 -51.76
CA SER A 419 -13.09 19.85 -50.40
C SER A 419 -12.17 18.95 -49.51
N PRO A 420 -11.03 19.46 -49.00
CA PRO A 420 -10.06 18.67 -48.22
C PRO A 420 -10.47 18.41 -46.75
N ALA A 421 -11.73 18.62 -46.37
CA ALA A 421 -12.19 18.65 -44.98
C ALA A 421 -12.00 17.33 -44.18
N HIS A 422 -11.88 16.18 -44.85
CA HIS A 422 -11.75 14.88 -44.18
C HIS A 422 -10.34 14.55 -43.65
N THR A 423 -9.28 15.04 -44.30
CA THR A 423 -7.89 14.71 -43.90
C THR A 423 -7.46 15.45 -42.63
N SER A 424 -7.94 16.68 -42.44
CA SER A 424 -7.70 17.51 -41.25
C SER A 424 -8.19 16.84 -39.96
N LYS A 425 -9.41 16.29 -39.97
CA LYS A 425 -9.99 15.63 -38.78
C LYS A 425 -9.19 14.40 -38.34
N LYS A 426 -8.64 13.61 -39.26
CA LYS A 426 -7.83 12.41 -38.94
C LYS A 426 -6.55 12.78 -38.19
N LYS A 427 -5.75 13.71 -38.74
CA LYS A 427 -4.51 14.22 -38.10
C LYS A 427 -4.76 14.79 -36.69
N SER A 428 -5.92 15.42 -36.47
CA SER A 428 -6.29 15.96 -35.16
C SER A 428 -6.56 14.90 -34.08
N ARG A 429 -6.99 13.69 -34.46
CA ARG A 429 -7.23 12.57 -33.52
C ARG A 429 -5.93 11.87 -33.17
N GLU A 430 -5.13 11.51 -34.18
CA GLU A 430 -3.82 10.88 -34.01
C GLU A 430 -2.90 11.70 -33.08
N SER A 431 -2.90 13.03 -33.23
CA SER A 431 -2.15 13.94 -32.35
C SER A 431 -2.61 13.90 -30.89
N LYS A 432 -3.92 13.78 -30.64
CA LYS A 432 -4.49 13.71 -29.27
C LYS A 432 -4.18 12.36 -28.62
N GLU A 433 -4.33 11.26 -29.34
CA GLU A 433 -4.05 9.90 -28.85
C GLU A 433 -2.56 9.74 -28.50
N SER A 434 -1.66 10.24 -29.37
CA SER A 434 -0.22 10.26 -29.10
C SER A 434 0.11 11.03 -27.81
N ARG A 435 -0.43 12.25 -27.63
CA ARG A 435 -0.24 13.03 -26.39
C ARG A 435 -0.74 12.31 -25.14
N VAL A 436 -1.91 11.68 -25.21
CA VAL A 436 -2.49 10.91 -24.10
C VAL A 436 -1.63 9.69 -23.76
N SER A 437 -1.08 8.99 -24.76
CA SER A 437 -0.13 7.89 -24.54
C SER A 437 1.15 8.36 -23.86
N THR A 438 1.75 9.45 -24.35
CA THR A 438 2.94 10.08 -23.75
C THR A 438 2.70 10.44 -22.28
N LEU A 439 1.58 11.11 -21.96
CA LEU A 439 1.25 11.49 -20.58
C LEU A 439 1.04 10.28 -19.66
N LYS A 440 0.32 9.23 -20.12
CA LYS A 440 0.18 7.96 -19.37
C LYS A 440 1.54 7.33 -19.07
N SER A 441 2.43 7.33 -20.05
CA SER A 441 3.77 6.76 -19.95
C SER A 441 4.64 7.54 -18.97
N SER A 442 4.56 8.87 -18.97
CA SER A 442 5.27 9.73 -18.00
C SER A 442 4.73 9.52 -16.58
N ALA A 443 3.40 9.54 -16.40
CA ALA A 443 2.76 9.29 -15.11
C ALA A 443 3.08 7.89 -14.55
N CYS A 444 3.16 6.88 -15.41
CA CYS A 444 3.59 5.53 -15.06
C CYS A 444 5.04 5.50 -14.56
N GLY A 445 5.96 6.15 -15.29
CA GLY A 445 7.37 6.25 -14.89
C GLY A 445 7.54 6.97 -13.56
N PHE A 446 6.87 8.12 -13.40
CA PHE A 446 6.84 8.89 -12.16
C PHE A 446 6.34 8.07 -10.97
N ALA A 447 5.17 7.43 -11.11
CA ALA A 447 4.56 6.64 -10.05
C ALA A 447 5.45 5.47 -9.61
N LEU A 448 6.02 4.71 -10.56
CA LEU A 448 6.90 3.59 -10.25
C LEU A 448 8.20 4.05 -9.57
N ALA A 449 8.83 5.10 -10.11
CA ALA A 449 10.09 5.60 -9.56
C ALA A 449 9.92 6.21 -8.17
N LEU A 450 8.83 6.95 -7.93
CA LEU A 450 8.48 7.49 -6.61
C LEU A 450 8.17 6.38 -5.61
N CYS A 451 7.43 5.33 -6.02
CA CYS A 451 7.19 4.16 -5.16
C CYS A 451 8.50 3.44 -4.81
N CYS A 452 9.41 3.26 -5.77
CA CYS A 452 10.74 2.69 -5.55
C CYS A 452 11.65 3.59 -4.70
N TYR A 453 11.46 4.91 -4.71
CA TYR A 453 12.16 5.83 -3.83
C TYR A 453 11.68 5.68 -2.38
N ILE A 454 10.36 5.66 -2.16
CA ILE A 454 9.77 5.47 -0.84
C ILE A 454 10.06 4.04 -0.30
N ARG A 455 10.16 3.05 -1.20
CA ARG A 455 10.47 1.64 -0.89
C ARG A 455 11.53 1.07 -1.84
N PRO A 456 12.82 1.09 -1.47
CA PRO A 456 13.91 0.62 -2.33
C PRO A 456 13.86 -0.87 -2.69
N ASP A 457 13.26 -1.70 -1.84
CA ASP A 457 12.94 -3.11 -2.15
C ASP A 457 11.91 -3.26 -3.28
N GLY A 458 11.14 -2.22 -3.57
CA GLY A 458 10.32 -2.11 -4.79
C GLY A 458 11.18 -2.21 -6.07
N VAL A 459 12.44 -1.79 -6.05
CA VAL A 459 13.35 -1.96 -7.19
C VAL A 459 13.58 -3.44 -7.48
N LEU A 460 13.83 -4.26 -6.44
CA LEU A 460 13.99 -5.72 -6.57
C LEU A 460 12.73 -6.37 -7.14
N LEU A 461 11.55 -5.98 -6.63
CA LEU A 461 10.25 -6.43 -7.14
C LEU A 461 10.11 -6.15 -8.64
N MET A 462 10.39 -4.92 -9.06
CA MET A 462 10.28 -4.48 -10.45
C MET A 462 11.29 -5.22 -11.35
N LEU A 463 12.56 -5.34 -10.94
CA LEU A 463 13.59 -6.03 -11.71
C LEU A 463 13.22 -7.51 -11.93
N LEU A 464 12.80 -8.22 -10.88
CA LEU A 464 12.44 -9.65 -10.97
C LEU A 464 11.10 -9.90 -11.69
N PHE A 465 10.19 -8.93 -11.69
CA PHE A 465 8.99 -8.97 -12.52
C PHE A 465 9.28 -8.71 -14.01
N LEU A 466 10.22 -7.79 -14.31
CA LEU A 466 10.56 -7.42 -15.68
C LEU A 466 11.57 -8.35 -16.36
N PHE A 467 12.33 -9.13 -15.59
CA PHE A 467 13.32 -10.08 -16.12
C PHE A 467 12.74 -11.03 -17.19
N PRO A 468 11.56 -11.68 -17.00
CA PRO A 468 10.95 -12.53 -18.04
C PRO A 468 10.38 -11.74 -19.24
N TYR A 469 10.46 -10.41 -19.25
CA TYR A 469 10.03 -9.52 -20.34
C TYR A 469 11.19 -8.82 -21.05
N ILE A 470 12.45 -9.14 -20.74
CA ILE A 470 13.63 -8.54 -21.40
C ILE A 470 13.52 -8.54 -22.95
N PRO A 471 13.08 -9.62 -23.65
CA PRO A 471 12.94 -9.57 -25.11
C PRO A 471 11.91 -8.55 -25.59
N GLN A 472 10.78 -8.42 -24.89
CA GLN A 472 9.76 -7.39 -25.19
C GLN A 472 10.30 -5.98 -24.88
N LEU A 473 11.07 -5.83 -23.81
CA LEU A 473 11.70 -4.57 -23.42
C LEU A 473 12.73 -4.10 -24.46
N VAL A 474 13.56 -5.01 -25.01
CA VAL A 474 14.49 -4.70 -26.10
C VAL A 474 13.73 -4.22 -27.35
N LEU A 475 12.65 -4.89 -27.74
CA LEU A 475 11.82 -4.44 -28.87
C LEU A 475 11.19 -3.07 -28.64
N LEU A 476 10.70 -2.80 -27.42
CA LEU A 476 10.17 -1.50 -27.00
C LEU A 476 11.26 -0.41 -27.08
N VAL A 477 12.48 -0.68 -26.60
CA VAL A 477 13.62 0.26 -26.67
C VAL A 477 13.99 0.59 -28.12
N LEU A 478 13.97 -0.39 -29.01
CA LEU A 478 14.34 -0.19 -30.42
C LEU A 478 13.31 0.65 -31.20
N HIS A 479 12.01 0.41 -30.99
CA HIS A 479 10.93 0.97 -31.82
C HIS A 479 10.22 2.16 -31.15
N GLU A 480 9.97 2.10 -29.84
CA GLU A 480 9.07 3.00 -29.10
C GLU A 480 9.85 4.08 -28.30
N ARG A 481 10.85 4.69 -28.94
CA ARG A 481 11.77 5.65 -28.29
C ARG A 481 11.06 6.80 -27.58
N LYS A 482 9.94 7.31 -28.12
CA LYS A 482 9.14 8.39 -27.50
C LYS A 482 8.48 7.93 -26.19
N THR A 483 7.92 6.73 -26.20
CA THR A 483 7.27 6.10 -25.04
C THR A 483 8.29 5.81 -23.94
N LEU A 484 9.45 5.26 -24.30
CA LEU A 484 10.57 5.03 -23.38
C LEU A 484 11.12 6.33 -22.80
N PHE A 485 11.35 7.35 -23.63
CA PHE A 485 11.80 8.66 -23.16
C PHE A 485 10.79 9.30 -22.19
N SER A 486 9.49 9.15 -22.45
CA SER A 486 8.44 9.64 -21.55
C SER A 486 8.44 8.93 -20.20
N LEU A 487 8.54 7.59 -20.20
CA LEU A 487 8.72 6.77 -18.99
C LEU A 487 9.96 7.21 -18.21
N PHE A 488 11.10 7.39 -18.90
CA PHE A 488 12.36 7.83 -18.30
C PHE A 488 12.24 9.21 -17.66
N MET A 489 11.73 10.22 -18.39
CA MET A 489 11.54 11.58 -17.87
C MET A 489 10.59 11.62 -16.66
N GLY A 490 9.50 10.85 -16.70
CA GLY A 490 8.64 10.66 -15.53
C GLY A 490 9.38 10.05 -14.34
N GLY A 491 10.16 8.99 -14.59
CA GLY A 491 10.96 8.32 -13.56
C GLY A 491 12.02 9.23 -12.94
N CYS A 492 12.75 10.00 -13.76
CA CYS A 492 13.68 11.02 -13.29
C CYS A 492 12.98 12.07 -12.42
N PHE A 493 11.81 12.56 -12.82
CA PHE A 493 11.04 13.51 -12.00
C PHE A 493 10.61 12.89 -10.65
N GLY A 494 10.23 11.61 -10.62
CA GLY A 494 9.90 10.90 -9.37
C GLY A 494 11.09 10.75 -8.42
N ILE A 495 12.28 10.42 -8.95
CA ILE A 495 13.52 10.34 -8.18
C ILE A 495 13.95 11.72 -7.69
N LEU A 496 13.93 12.74 -8.56
CA LEU A 496 14.29 14.11 -8.21
C LEU A 496 13.38 14.69 -7.12
N LEU A 497 12.07 14.40 -7.17
CA LEU A 497 11.14 14.75 -6.10
C LEU A 497 11.52 14.09 -4.77
N GLY A 498 11.87 12.81 -4.76
CA GLY A 498 12.35 12.11 -3.57
C GLY A 498 13.65 12.70 -3.01
N ILE A 499 14.65 12.95 -3.87
CA ILE A 499 15.91 13.58 -3.46
C ILE A 499 15.68 14.98 -2.89
N PHE A 500 14.83 15.78 -3.54
CA PHE A 500 14.44 17.10 -3.03
C PHE A 500 13.74 17.00 -1.67
N ASP A 501 12.83 16.03 -1.49
CA ASP A 501 12.11 15.81 -0.23
C ASP A 501 13.04 15.46 0.93
N ASP A 502 14.00 14.57 0.68
CA ASP A 502 15.04 14.13 1.60
C ASP A 502 15.97 15.29 1.98
N PHE A 503 16.53 16.02 1.01
CA PHE A 503 17.37 17.21 1.26
C PHE A 503 16.61 18.25 2.11
N TYR A 504 15.33 18.47 1.81
CA TYR A 504 14.49 19.46 2.47
C TYR A 504 14.07 19.05 3.90
N PHE A 505 13.88 17.75 4.15
CA PHE A 505 13.50 17.24 5.47
C PHE A 505 14.70 17.02 6.40
N TYR A 506 15.81 16.48 5.88
CA TYR A 506 17.00 16.18 6.67
C TYR A 506 17.96 17.38 6.80
N GLY A 507 17.82 18.41 5.96
CA GLY A 507 18.70 19.58 5.94
C GLY A 507 20.13 19.28 5.49
N VAL A 508 20.40 18.05 5.03
CA VAL A 508 21.70 17.56 4.58
C VAL A 508 21.56 16.82 3.25
N GLY A 509 22.63 16.83 2.43
CA GLY A 509 22.63 16.21 1.11
C GLY A 509 22.69 14.68 1.16
N LEU A 510 21.54 14.06 1.39
CA LEU A 510 21.41 12.64 1.70
C LEU A 510 20.29 12.01 0.86
N ILE A 511 20.43 10.71 0.58
CA ILE A 511 19.48 9.92 -0.21
C ILE A 511 19.07 8.70 0.63
N SER A 512 17.89 8.74 1.23
CA SER A 512 17.41 7.71 2.16
C SER A 512 17.31 6.31 1.54
N PRO A 513 17.00 6.11 0.23
CA PRO A 513 17.16 4.80 -0.41
C PRO A 513 18.57 4.20 -0.30
N TYR A 514 19.60 5.04 -0.43
CA TYR A 514 20.99 4.59 -0.36
C TYR A 514 21.38 4.22 1.07
N ASN A 515 20.99 5.04 2.04
CA ASN A 515 21.17 4.73 3.47
C ASN A 515 20.42 3.46 3.87
N TRP A 516 19.16 3.31 3.45
CA TRP A 516 18.37 2.10 3.65
C TRP A 516 19.07 0.88 3.08
N PHE A 517 19.59 0.94 1.85
CA PHE A 517 20.30 -0.17 1.21
C PHE A 517 21.61 -0.51 1.92
N ARG A 518 22.40 0.51 2.28
CA ARG A 518 23.65 0.34 3.05
C ARG A 518 23.39 -0.34 4.39
N PHE A 519 22.36 0.09 5.12
CA PHE A 519 21.99 -0.50 6.41
C PHE A 519 21.42 -1.91 6.26
N ASN A 520 20.37 -2.09 5.46
CA ASN A 520 19.61 -3.35 5.43
C ASN A 520 20.29 -4.46 4.61
N VAL A 521 21.03 -4.11 3.55
CA VAL A 521 21.58 -5.08 2.58
C VAL A 521 23.09 -5.21 2.68
N MET A 522 23.83 -4.11 2.85
CA MET A 522 25.30 -4.16 2.89
C MET A 522 25.88 -4.40 4.29
N SER A 523 25.08 -4.22 5.35
CA SER A 523 25.53 -4.41 6.73
C SER A 523 24.96 -5.70 7.33
N SER A 524 25.76 -6.37 8.18
CA SER A 524 25.33 -7.52 8.99
C SER A 524 24.58 -7.11 10.26
N VAL A 525 24.19 -5.84 10.39
CA VAL A 525 23.64 -5.25 11.61
C VAL A 525 22.19 -5.66 11.81
N THR A 526 21.39 -5.71 10.74
CA THR A 526 19.96 -6.03 10.75
C THR A 526 19.65 -7.35 11.49
N SER A 527 20.44 -8.40 11.25
CA SER A 527 20.25 -9.71 11.90
C SER A 527 20.62 -9.72 13.39
N GLN A 528 21.45 -8.78 13.85
CA GLN A 528 21.79 -8.64 15.27
C GLN A 528 20.69 -7.92 16.06
N PHE A 529 19.97 -6.98 15.42
CA PHE A 529 18.93 -6.18 16.07
C PHE A 529 17.55 -6.85 16.07
N PHE A 530 17.16 -7.47 14.95
CA PHE A 530 15.80 -8.01 14.78
C PHE A 530 15.72 -9.54 14.92
N GLY A 531 16.85 -10.21 15.10
CA GLY A 531 16.93 -11.67 15.17
C GLY A 531 16.95 -12.34 13.80
N ALA A 532 16.70 -13.65 13.79
CA ALA A 532 16.69 -14.46 12.59
C ALA A 532 15.55 -15.50 12.64
N GLU A 533 14.74 -15.53 11.58
CA GLU A 533 13.60 -16.44 11.43
C GLU A 533 13.94 -17.60 10.47
N PRO A 534 13.26 -18.76 10.56
CA PRO A 534 13.46 -19.89 9.65
C PRO A 534 13.31 -19.49 8.17
N SER A 535 14.15 -20.06 7.28
CA SER A 535 14.07 -19.80 5.83
C SER A 535 12.70 -20.11 5.23
N LEU A 536 12.01 -21.12 5.76
CA LEU A 536 10.68 -21.56 5.34
C LEU A 536 9.51 -20.80 5.99
N MET A 537 9.75 -19.78 6.83
CA MET A 537 8.69 -19.02 7.53
C MET A 537 7.59 -18.55 6.57
N TYR A 538 7.97 -17.94 5.43
CA TYR A 538 7.00 -17.48 4.44
C TYR A 538 6.18 -18.60 3.80
N LEU A 539 6.77 -19.77 3.54
CA LEU A 539 6.04 -20.91 3.00
C LEU A 539 5.05 -21.45 4.04
N HIS A 540 5.50 -21.57 5.30
CA HIS A 540 4.69 -22.03 6.41
C HIS A 540 3.51 -21.09 6.67
N ASP A 541 3.79 -19.83 7.01
CA ASP A 541 2.80 -18.91 7.55
C ASP A 541 1.82 -18.37 6.50
N PHE A 542 2.28 -18.07 5.28
CA PHE A 542 1.40 -17.57 4.22
C PHE A 542 0.70 -18.69 3.46
N VAL A 543 1.36 -19.81 3.17
CA VAL A 543 0.82 -20.84 2.26
C VAL A 543 0.25 -22.06 2.99
N LEU A 544 0.93 -22.59 4.00
CA LEU A 544 0.57 -23.88 4.63
C LEU A 544 -0.35 -23.75 5.86
N LYS A 545 -0.27 -22.63 6.58
CA LYS A 545 -1.03 -22.38 7.81
C LYS A 545 -2.54 -22.25 7.56
N ASN A 546 -2.93 -21.51 6.51
CA ASN A 546 -4.34 -21.26 6.18
C ASN A 546 -4.90 -22.28 5.17
N GLU A 547 -6.14 -22.75 5.40
CA GLU A 547 -6.76 -23.83 4.62
C GLU A 547 -7.02 -23.44 3.16
N GLY A 548 -7.56 -22.25 2.93
CA GLY A 548 -7.79 -21.68 1.59
C GLY A 548 -6.50 -21.50 0.79
N MET A 549 -5.40 -21.12 1.46
CA MET A 549 -4.09 -21.00 0.81
C MET A 549 -3.51 -22.36 0.39
N ARG A 550 -3.72 -23.42 1.19
CA ARG A 550 -3.41 -24.81 0.77
C ARG A 550 -4.23 -25.26 -0.44
N ILE A 551 -5.53 -24.91 -0.48
CA ILE A 551 -6.39 -25.19 -1.64
C ILE A 551 -5.87 -24.48 -2.89
N LEU A 552 -5.50 -23.20 -2.79
CA LEU A 552 -4.89 -22.46 -3.91
C LEU A 552 -3.56 -23.08 -4.34
N LEU A 553 -2.70 -23.53 -3.41
CA LEU A 553 -1.44 -24.21 -3.75
C LEU A 553 -1.70 -25.48 -4.57
N PHE A 554 -2.65 -26.31 -4.14
CA PHE A 554 -3.03 -27.52 -4.88
C PHE A 554 -3.60 -27.21 -6.26
N VAL A 555 -4.49 -26.22 -6.38
CA VAL A 555 -5.04 -25.73 -7.65
C VAL A 555 -3.94 -25.26 -8.60
N ASN A 556 -3.01 -24.44 -8.12
CA ASN A 556 -1.86 -23.98 -8.91
C ASN A 556 -1.01 -25.16 -9.41
N PHE A 557 -0.65 -26.09 -8.53
CA PHE A 557 0.16 -27.26 -8.88
C PHE A 557 -0.52 -28.13 -9.94
N ALA A 558 -1.80 -28.48 -9.73
CA ALA A 558 -2.56 -29.31 -10.66
C ALA A 558 -2.65 -28.67 -12.07
N VAL A 559 -2.85 -27.36 -12.16
CA VAL A 559 -2.95 -26.65 -13.44
C VAL A 559 -1.60 -26.58 -14.17
N ILE A 560 -0.51 -26.34 -13.44
CA ILE A 560 0.84 -26.34 -14.01
C ILE A 560 1.17 -27.73 -14.60
N VAL A 561 0.87 -28.81 -13.86
CA VAL A 561 1.05 -30.19 -14.35
C VAL A 561 0.16 -30.48 -15.57
N LEU A 562 -1.11 -30.07 -15.56
CA LEU A 562 -2.01 -30.27 -16.70
C LEU A 562 -1.57 -29.50 -17.96
N HIS A 563 -1.09 -28.26 -17.83
CA HIS A 563 -0.52 -27.51 -18.94
C HIS A 563 0.79 -28.12 -19.44
N TRP A 564 1.63 -28.66 -18.55
CA TRP A 564 2.85 -29.38 -18.94
C TRP A 564 2.54 -30.61 -19.79
N VAL A 565 1.51 -31.37 -19.45
CA VAL A 565 1.07 -32.56 -20.20
C VAL A 565 0.39 -32.19 -21.53
N LYS A 566 -0.35 -31.07 -21.60
CA LYS A 566 -1.22 -30.71 -22.75
C LYS A 566 -0.65 -29.65 -23.71
N GLN A 567 0.67 -29.54 -23.91
CA GLN A 567 1.31 -28.46 -24.70
C GLN A 567 1.01 -28.39 -26.23
N SER A 568 -0.09 -28.98 -26.71
CA SER A 568 -0.36 -29.21 -28.15
C SER A 568 -0.84 -27.98 -28.92
N LYS A 569 -1.60 -27.04 -28.32
CA LYS A 569 -2.26 -25.94 -29.06
C LYS A 569 -1.49 -24.61 -28.97
N PRO A 570 -1.25 -23.89 -30.09
CA PRO A 570 -0.43 -22.68 -30.11
C PRO A 570 -0.99 -21.52 -29.26
N HIS A 571 -2.31 -21.27 -29.29
CA HIS A 571 -2.93 -20.20 -28.48
C HIS A 571 -2.81 -20.46 -26.96
N GLU A 572 -2.80 -21.72 -26.53
CA GLU A 572 -2.63 -22.06 -25.11
C GLU A 572 -1.19 -21.78 -24.63
N LYS A 573 -0.21 -21.77 -25.54
CA LYS A 573 1.20 -21.50 -25.22
C LYS A 573 1.43 -20.08 -24.72
N ASP A 574 0.71 -19.08 -25.23
CA ASP A 574 0.91 -17.69 -24.80
C ASP A 574 0.33 -17.39 -23.41
N SER A 575 -0.84 -17.96 -23.09
CA SER A 575 -1.37 -17.93 -21.72
C SER A 575 -0.44 -18.65 -20.75
N PHE A 576 0.01 -19.87 -21.11
CA PHE A 576 0.94 -20.64 -20.28
C PHE A 576 2.31 -19.96 -20.10
N ARG A 577 2.83 -19.27 -21.12
CA ARG A 577 4.01 -18.41 -21.00
C ARG A 577 3.81 -17.34 -19.94
N SER A 578 2.68 -16.62 -19.94
CA SER A 578 2.39 -15.60 -18.91
C SER A 578 2.28 -16.20 -17.50
N VAL A 579 1.66 -17.38 -17.35
CA VAL A 579 1.63 -18.14 -16.09
C VAL A 579 3.04 -18.49 -15.63
N LEU A 580 3.89 -19.02 -16.51
CA LEU A 580 5.27 -19.39 -16.20
C LEU A 580 6.12 -18.17 -15.81
N LYS A 581 6.02 -17.05 -16.55
CA LYS A 581 6.70 -15.78 -16.22
C LYS A 581 6.36 -15.34 -14.79
N LEU A 582 5.08 -15.30 -14.44
CA LEU A 582 4.63 -14.85 -13.11
C LEU A 582 5.00 -15.85 -12.01
N LEU A 583 4.93 -17.16 -12.28
CA LEU A 583 5.39 -18.21 -11.37
C LEU A 583 6.90 -18.06 -11.07
N THR A 584 7.73 -17.84 -12.09
CA THR A 584 9.17 -17.59 -11.90
C THR A 584 9.40 -16.36 -11.04
N THR A 585 8.73 -15.24 -11.31
CA THR A 585 8.81 -14.03 -10.47
C THR A 585 8.43 -14.32 -9.02
N VAL A 586 7.31 -15.01 -8.78
CA VAL A 586 6.85 -15.38 -7.42
C VAL A 586 7.87 -16.27 -6.70
N LEU A 587 8.35 -17.33 -7.34
CA LEU A 587 9.31 -18.28 -6.73
C LEU A 587 10.66 -17.62 -6.42
N VAL A 588 11.19 -16.80 -7.33
CA VAL A 588 12.46 -16.09 -7.11
C VAL A 588 12.32 -15.04 -6.01
N LEU A 589 11.21 -14.29 -5.97
CA LEU A 589 10.95 -13.34 -4.87
C LEU A 589 10.82 -14.05 -3.51
N PHE A 590 10.06 -15.15 -3.43
CA PHE A 590 10.02 -15.96 -2.21
C PHE A 590 11.41 -16.42 -1.79
N GLY A 591 12.21 -16.94 -2.74
CA GLY A 591 13.59 -17.35 -2.46
C GLY A 591 14.45 -16.21 -1.91
N VAL A 592 14.48 -15.06 -2.58
CA VAL A 592 15.31 -13.90 -2.17
C VAL A 592 14.88 -13.34 -0.81
N TYR A 593 13.57 -13.22 -0.55
CA TYR A 593 13.11 -12.78 0.77
C TYR A 593 13.35 -13.84 1.85
N SER A 594 13.25 -15.14 1.55
CA SER A 594 13.56 -16.23 2.48
C SER A 594 15.03 -16.31 2.91
N LEU A 595 15.95 -15.74 2.11
CA LEU A 595 17.37 -15.63 2.46
C LEU A 595 17.67 -14.50 3.46
N GLN A 596 16.76 -13.55 3.67
CA GLN A 596 16.94 -12.51 4.68
C GLN A 596 16.84 -13.11 6.10
N PRO A 597 17.76 -12.82 7.04
CA PRO A 597 17.68 -13.34 8.39
C PRO A 597 16.38 -12.90 9.08
N HIS A 598 16.14 -11.59 9.13
CA HIS A 598 14.88 -11.02 9.63
C HIS A 598 13.77 -11.19 8.59
N LYS A 599 12.59 -11.63 9.03
CA LYS A 599 11.44 -11.92 8.16
C LYS A 599 10.15 -11.48 8.81
N GLU A 600 9.26 -10.93 8.00
CA GLU A 600 7.91 -10.53 8.44
C GLU A 600 6.95 -10.65 7.26
N LEU A 601 5.74 -11.17 7.47
CA LEU A 601 4.74 -11.40 6.41
C LEU A 601 4.47 -10.14 5.55
N ARG A 602 4.60 -8.94 6.11
CA ARG A 602 4.43 -7.68 5.37
C ARG A 602 5.49 -7.41 4.30
N PHE A 603 6.70 -7.97 4.42
CA PHE A 603 7.76 -7.80 3.41
C PHE A 603 7.42 -8.50 2.09
N ILE A 604 6.65 -9.59 2.14
CA ILE A 604 6.19 -10.30 0.93
C ILE A 604 4.83 -9.81 0.41
N HIS A 605 4.28 -8.69 0.90
CA HIS A 605 2.94 -8.16 0.54
C HIS A 605 2.70 -8.11 -0.98
N HIS A 606 3.66 -7.62 -1.76
CA HIS A 606 3.55 -7.58 -3.23
C HIS A 606 3.65 -8.97 -3.89
N VAL A 607 4.40 -9.90 -3.28
CA VAL A 607 4.50 -11.30 -3.73
C VAL A 607 3.16 -12.03 -3.54
N MET A 608 2.44 -11.75 -2.44
CA MET A 608 1.09 -12.27 -2.22
C MET A 608 0.14 -11.86 -3.36
N VAL A 609 0.21 -10.61 -3.81
CA VAL A 609 -0.60 -10.10 -4.93
C VAL A 609 -0.26 -10.81 -6.24
N PHE A 610 1.03 -11.01 -6.56
CA PHE A 610 1.43 -11.81 -7.71
C PHE A 610 0.94 -13.27 -7.61
N TYR A 611 0.99 -13.87 -6.41
CA TYR A 611 0.48 -15.21 -6.16
C TYR A 611 -1.05 -15.31 -6.37
N PHE A 612 -1.82 -14.31 -5.95
CA PHE A 612 -3.27 -14.28 -6.23
C PHE A 612 -3.59 -14.04 -7.70
N ALA A 613 -2.83 -13.21 -8.42
CA ALA A 613 -2.98 -13.05 -9.86
C ALA A 613 -2.65 -14.35 -10.64
N LEU A 614 -1.61 -15.09 -10.22
CA LEU A 614 -1.28 -16.43 -10.74
C LEU A 614 -2.41 -17.44 -10.46
N SER A 615 -2.89 -17.46 -9.21
CA SER A 615 -3.98 -18.34 -8.79
C SER A 615 -5.27 -18.08 -9.58
N ALA A 616 -5.59 -16.81 -9.82
CA ALA A 616 -6.74 -16.42 -10.64
C ALA A 616 -6.63 -16.90 -12.09
N ALA A 617 -5.45 -16.81 -12.70
CA ALA A 617 -5.21 -17.34 -14.05
C ALA A 617 -5.46 -18.85 -14.10
N ASN A 618 -4.94 -19.58 -13.11
CA ASN A 618 -5.09 -21.03 -13.02
C ASN A 618 -6.55 -21.45 -12.74
N ILE A 619 -7.29 -20.73 -11.90
CA ILE A 619 -8.73 -20.96 -11.67
C ILE A 619 -9.54 -20.76 -12.96
N VAL A 620 -9.28 -19.69 -13.73
CA VAL A 620 -9.97 -19.45 -15.00
C VAL A 620 -9.62 -20.51 -16.06
N SER A 621 -8.36 -20.99 -16.09
CA SER A 621 -7.97 -22.15 -16.92
C SER A 621 -8.74 -23.42 -16.54
N ILE A 622 -8.92 -23.71 -15.25
CA ILE A 622 -9.77 -24.82 -14.78
C ILE A 622 -11.21 -24.63 -15.23
N ALA A 623 -11.79 -23.44 -15.04
CA ALA A 623 -13.16 -23.17 -15.44
C ALA A 623 -13.37 -23.38 -16.95
N ALA A 624 -12.46 -22.90 -17.78
CA ALA A 624 -12.49 -23.15 -19.23
C ALA A 624 -12.41 -24.65 -19.57
N ALA A 625 -11.57 -25.43 -18.87
CA ALA A 625 -11.48 -26.87 -19.07
C ALA A 625 -12.73 -27.61 -18.59
N GLN A 626 -13.28 -27.27 -17.42
CA GLN A 626 -14.51 -27.83 -16.86
C GLN A 626 -15.73 -27.52 -17.72
N LYS A 627 -15.83 -26.31 -18.30
CA LYS A 627 -16.92 -25.94 -19.22
C LYS A 627 -17.04 -26.93 -20.37
N ASN A 628 -15.92 -27.44 -20.88
CA ASN A 628 -15.90 -28.40 -21.99
C ASN A 628 -16.32 -29.83 -21.58
N VAL A 629 -16.33 -30.15 -20.28
CA VAL A 629 -16.66 -31.48 -19.75
C VAL A 629 -18.06 -31.53 -19.14
N PHE A 630 -18.41 -30.53 -18.33
CA PHE A 630 -19.64 -30.48 -17.52
C PHE A 630 -20.61 -29.37 -17.94
N GLY A 631 -20.30 -28.62 -19.00
CA GLY A 631 -21.08 -27.47 -19.45
C GLY A 631 -20.87 -26.19 -18.63
N LYS A 632 -21.42 -25.08 -19.14
CA LYS A 632 -21.15 -23.73 -18.62
C LYS A 632 -21.67 -23.51 -17.20
N ILE A 633 -22.90 -23.93 -16.91
CA ILE A 633 -23.57 -23.66 -15.63
C ILE A 633 -22.82 -24.35 -14.48
N PHE A 634 -22.55 -25.65 -14.62
CA PHE A 634 -21.87 -26.43 -13.59
C PHE A 634 -20.44 -25.95 -13.33
N SER A 635 -19.67 -25.65 -14.38
CA SER A 635 -18.32 -25.08 -14.23
C SER A 635 -18.32 -23.71 -13.54
N THR A 636 -19.30 -22.86 -13.87
CA THR A 636 -19.46 -21.55 -13.23
C THR A 636 -19.77 -21.73 -11.75
N PHE A 637 -20.72 -22.60 -11.41
CA PHE A 637 -21.07 -22.95 -10.03
C PHE A 637 -19.84 -23.46 -9.25
N LEU A 638 -19.11 -24.44 -9.78
CA LEU A 638 -17.92 -25.01 -9.12
C LEU A 638 -16.82 -23.96 -8.91
N THR A 639 -16.65 -23.03 -9.85
CA THR A 639 -15.72 -21.90 -9.72
C THR A 639 -16.15 -20.94 -8.60
N PHE A 640 -17.44 -20.59 -8.51
CA PHE A 640 -17.95 -19.78 -7.40
C PHE A 640 -17.83 -20.49 -6.05
N THR A 641 -18.12 -21.79 -5.98
CA THR A 641 -17.94 -22.60 -4.76
C THR A 641 -16.49 -22.62 -4.28
N LEU A 642 -15.51 -22.72 -5.20
CA LEU A 642 -14.09 -22.61 -4.86
C LEU A 642 -13.75 -21.22 -4.27
N LEU A 643 -14.23 -20.15 -4.90
CA LEU A 643 -13.97 -18.78 -4.43
C LEU A 643 -14.66 -18.47 -3.09
N LEU A 644 -15.88 -18.98 -2.88
CA LEU A 644 -16.60 -18.86 -1.61
C LEU A 644 -15.91 -19.65 -0.49
N THR A 645 -15.47 -20.89 -0.75
CA THR A 645 -14.70 -21.68 0.22
C THR A 645 -13.38 -21.00 0.57
N PHE A 646 -12.68 -20.42 -0.41
CA PHE A 646 -11.49 -19.61 -0.15
C PHE A 646 -11.83 -18.41 0.75
N ALA A 647 -12.81 -17.58 0.36
CA ALA A 647 -13.20 -16.39 1.11
C ALA A 647 -13.67 -16.70 2.54
N TYR A 648 -14.44 -17.78 2.73
CA TYR A 648 -14.84 -18.28 4.05
C TYR A 648 -13.63 -18.70 4.89
N SER A 649 -12.67 -19.43 4.31
CA SER A 649 -11.44 -19.80 5.02
C SER A 649 -10.57 -18.60 5.36
N GLN A 650 -10.55 -17.53 4.55
CA GLN A 650 -9.88 -16.28 4.92
C GLN A 650 -10.62 -15.57 6.06
N TRP A 651 -11.95 -15.51 6.00
CA TRP A 651 -12.78 -14.83 7.00
C TRP A 651 -12.71 -15.49 8.39
N LYS A 652 -12.63 -16.82 8.44
CA LYS A 652 -12.42 -17.59 9.68
C LYS A 652 -11.15 -17.19 10.44
N ASP A 653 -10.09 -16.84 9.71
CA ASP A 653 -8.79 -16.44 10.27
C ASP A 653 -8.67 -14.92 10.48
N TRP A 654 -9.74 -14.15 10.21
CA TRP A 654 -9.74 -12.70 10.40
C TRP A 654 -9.55 -12.35 11.89
N PRO A 655 -8.66 -11.40 12.24
CA PRO A 655 -8.45 -10.99 13.62
C PRO A 655 -9.74 -10.37 14.19
N ILE A 656 -10.37 -11.09 15.14
CA ILE A 656 -11.49 -10.58 15.92
C ILE A 656 -10.96 -10.30 17.33
N PRO A 657 -11.11 -9.08 17.88
CA PRO A 657 -10.50 -8.70 19.16
C PRO A 657 -10.93 -9.53 20.38
N GLN A 658 -11.96 -10.36 20.24
CA GLN A 658 -12.61 -11.13 21.30
C GLN A 658 -12.23 -12.61 21.29
N ASN A 659 -11.43 -13.07 20.33
CA ASN A 659 -11.02 -14.47 20.23
C ASN A 659 -9.52 -14.61 19.92
N ASP A 660 -8.97 -15.79 20.15
CA ASP A 660 -7.53 -16.03 20.01
C ASP A 660 -6.98 -15.91 18.57
N SER A 661 -7.81 -15.72 17.53
CA SER A 661 -7.31 -15.43 16.18
C SER A 661 -6.45 -14.18 16.17
N PHE A 662 -6.83 -13.20 17.00
CA PHE A 662 -6.16 -11.92 17.16
C PHE A 662 -4.67 -12.10 17.48
N LYS A 663 -4.34 -13.03 18.39
CA LYS A 663 -2.98 -13.31 18.88
C LYS A 663 -2.01 -13.69 17.76
N THR A 664 -2.50 -14.29 16.67
CA THR A 664 -1.67 -14.68 15.52
C THR A 664 -1.22 -13.51 14.63
N TRP A 665 -1.79 -12.32 14.84
CA TRP A 665 -1.47 -11.08 14.13
C TRP A 665 -0.77 -10.04 15.03
N VAL A 666 -0.56 -10.35 16.31
CA VAL A 666 0.15 -9.47 17.27
C VAL A 666 1.63 -9.84 17.29
N TYR A 667 2.50 -8.83 17.36
CA TYR A 667 3.91 -9.03 17.65
C TYR A 667 4.05 -9.59 19.08
N ASN A 668 4.84 -10.63 19.33
CA ASN A 668 4.60 -11.54 20.46
C ASN A 668 4.85 -11.04 21.92
N PRO A 669 5.04 -9.74 22.21
CA PRO A 669 4.77 -9.17 23.54
C PRO A 669 3.70 -8.04 23.54
N ALA A 670 3.01 -7.79 22.43
CA ALA A 670 2.15 -6.62 22.22
C ALA A 670 0.64 -6.88 22.48
N LEU A 671 0.28 -7.97 23.19
CA LEU A 671 -1.13 -8.28 23.50
C LEU A 671 -1.78 -7.16 24.34
N ASP A 672 -1.02 -6.60 25.28
CA ASP A 672 -1.42 -5.51 26.18
C ASP A 672 -1.75 -4.21 25.45
N ASN A 673 -1.26 -4.02 24.21
CA ASN A 673 -1.37 -2.74 23.48
C ASN A 673 -2.83 -2.24 23.35
N TYR A 674 -3.83 -3.14 23.39
CA TYR A 674 -5.23 -2.70 23.40
C TYR A 674 -5.56 -1.80 24.58
N ASP A 675 -5.34 -2.35 25.77
CA ASP A 675 -5.72 -1.76 27.03
C ASP A 675 -4.87 -0.54 27.32
N VAL A 676 -3.58 -0.61 26.98
CA VAL A 676 -2.66 0.53 27.02
C VAL A 676 -3.16 1.67 26.14
N ASN A 677 -3.52 1.41 24.88
CA ASN A 677 -4.00 2.48 23.99
C ASN A 677 -5.32 3.09 24.46
N ARG A 678 -6.21 2.34 25.12
CA ARG A 678 -7.42 2.90 25.74
C ARG A 678 -7.09 3.75 26.96
N CYS A 679 -6.20 3.29 27.82
CA CYS A 679 -5.68 4.05 28.97
C CYS A 679 -5.00 5.36 28.53
N VAL A 680 -4.18 5.33 27.47
CA VAL A 680 -3.53 6.52 26.90
C VAL A 680 -4.56 7.43 26.22
N THR A 681 -5.56 6.88 25.51
CA THR A 681 -6.65 7.68 24.92
C THR A 681 -7.49 8.38 26.00
N PHE A 682 -7.72 7.72 27.14
CA PHE A 682 -8.34 8.33 28.32
C PHE A 682 -7.48 9.49 28.85
N ILE A 683 -6.17 9.30 29.06
CA ILE A 683 -5.26 10.39 29.47
C ILE A 683 -5.29 11.54 28.46
N ALA A 684 -5.29 11.22 27.17
CA ALA A 684 -5.36 12.19 26.08
C ALA A 684 -6.67 12.97 25.97
N SER A 685 -7.71 12.64 26.75
CA SER A 685 -8.94 13.44 26.88
C SER A 685 -8.93 14.36 28.10
N GLN A 686 -7.99 14.17 29.03
CA GLN A 686 -7.84 14.98 30.23
C GLN A 686 -7.14 16.31 29.90
N THR A 687 -7.52 17.39 30.56
CA THR A 687 -6.97 18.74 30.29
C THR A 687 -5.79 19.10 31.17
N ASP A 688 -5.57 18.38 32.27
CA ASP A 688 -4.57 18.68 33.31
C ASP A 688 -3.36 17.74 33.27
N VAL A 689 -3.08 17.07 32.14
CA VAL A 689 -1.91 16.19 32.00
C VAL A 689 -0.64 17.04 32.04
N ARG A 690 0.23 16.78 33.02
CA ARG A 690 1.53 17.45 33.19
C ARG A 690 2.71 16.54 32.85
N GLY A 691 2.50 15.22 32.83
CA GLY A 691 3.54 14.21 32.65
C GLY A 691 2.97 12.81 32.81
N VAL A 692 3.50 11.85 32.05
CA VAL A 692 3.00 10.47 32.02
C VAL A 692 4.09 9.47 32.37
N PHE A 693 3.80 8.66 33.38
CA PHE A 693 4.54 7.42 33.67
C PHE A 693 3.83 6.23 33.00
N SER A 694 4.60 5.26 32.48
CA SER A 694 4.10 4.02 31.89
C SER A 694 5.00 2.85 32.28
N ASP A 695 4.45 1.82 32.93
CA ASP A 695 5.15 0.54 33.12
C ASP A 695 5.19 -0.34 31.87
N LYS A 696 4.48 0.07 30.81
CA LYS A 696 4.53 -0.52 29.48
C LYS A 696 5.56 0.16 28.60
N ASN A 697 6.00 -0.54 27.56
CA ASN A 697 7.03 -0.06 26.65
C ASN A 697 6.58 1.19 25.87
N LEU A 698 7.53 2.05 25.47
CA LEU A 698 7.24 3.21 24.62
C LEU A 698 6.44 2.82 23.36
N HIS A 699 6.78 1.69 22.74
CA HIS A 699 6.08 1.24 21.54
C HIS A 699 4.62 0.78 21.79
N SER A 700 4.28 0.44 23.02
CA SER A 700 2.93 0.01 23.42
C SER A 700 1.97 1.18 23.67
N ILE A 701 2.47 2.37 24.03
CA ILE A 701 1.63 3.56 24.31
C ILE A 701 1.25 4.38 23.06
N GLY A 702 1.68 3.97 21.86
CA GLY A 702 1.32 4.63 20.61
C GLY A 702 1.89 6.04 20.39
N GLY A 703 2.81 6.51 21.24
CA GLY A 703 3.48 7.81 21.10
C GLY A 703 2.56 9.02 21.34
N PHE A 704 2.99 10.20 20.89
CA PHE A 704 2.20 11.43 20.99
C PHE A 704 0.98 11.43 20.07
N THR A 705 0.98 10.60 19.02
CA THR A 705 -0.19 10.30 18.18
C THR A 705 -1.41 9.91 19.00
N PHE A 706 -1.21 9.12 20.08
CA PHE A 706 -2.27 8.77 21.03
C PHE A 706 -2.33 9.72 22.22
N LEU A 707 -1.20 10.02 22.87
CA LEU A 707 -1.16 10.83 24.09
C LEU A 707 -1.63 12.27 23.88
N ARG A 708 -1.38 12.85 22.71
CA ARG A 708 -1.75 14.23 22.28
C ARG A 708 -1.28 15.38 23.18
N HIS A 709 -0.60 15.13 24.29
CA HIS A 709 -0.11 16.15 25.23
C HIS A 709 1.39 16.38 25.09
N ASN A 710 1.83 17.65 25.10
CA ASN A 710 3.24 17.99 24.98
C ASN A 710 3.97 17.95 26.34
N VAL A 711 4.09 16.75 26.90
CA VAL A 711 4.53 16.53 28.29
C VAL A 711 5.79 15.63 28.36
N PRO A 712 6.51 15.59 29.50
CA PRO A 712 7.50 14.57 29.77
C PRO A 712 6.87 13.16 29.85
N VAL A 713 7.61 12.16 29.40
CA VAL A 713 7.18 10.75 29.40
C VAL A 713 8.26 9.88 30.04
N LEU A 714 7.89 9.09 31.05
CA LEU A 714 8.76 8.10 31.68
C LEU A 714 8.18 6.71 31.41
N THR A 715 8.90 5.87 30.67
CA THR A 715 8.34 4.63 30.09
C THR A 715 9.32 3.47 30.21
N LEU A 716 8.80 2.24 30.28
CA LEU A 716 9.64 1.05 30.24
C LEU A 716 10.34 0.89 28.87
N THR A 717 11.53 0.28 28.89
CA THR A 717 12.27 -0.23 27.73
C THR A 717 12.91 -1.57 28.10
N PHE A 718 13.52 -2.26 27.13
CA PHE A 718 14.25 -3.51 27.37
C PHE A 718 15.39 -3.39 28.40
N ALA A 719 15.97 -2.20 28.60
CA ALA A 719 17.08 -1.98 29.52
C ALA A 719 16.62 -1.63 30.95
N GLY A 720 15.46 -0.98 31.06
CA GLY A 720 14.94 -0.35 32.27
C GLY A 720 13.94 0.77 31.93
N TYR A 721 13.57 1.55 32.92
CA TYR A 721 12.73 2.74 32.74
C TYR A 721 13.58 3.90 32.21
N VAL A 722 13.12 4.53 31.13
CA VAL A 722 13.75 5.69 30.51
C VAL A 722 12.87 6.90 30.72
N GLU A 723 13.47 8.00 31.16
CA GLU A 723 12.81 9.29 31.28
C GLU A 723 13.14 10.17 30.08
N TYR A 724 12.10 10.69 29.42
CA TYR A 724 12.19 11.70 28.37
C TYR A 724 11.61 13.02 28.88
N GLY A 725 12.37 13.69 29.75
CA GLY A 725 12.03 15.00 30.29
C GLY A 725 12.03 16.11 29.23
N MET A 726 11.40 17.24 29.53
CA MET A 726 11.37 18.39 28.60
C MET A 726 12.77 18.92 28.24
N SER A 727 13.74 18.78 29.15
CA SER A 727 15.13 19.22 28.96
C SER A 727 15.99 18.30 28.09
N SER A 728 15.55 17.07 27.78
CA SER A 728 16.28 16.13 26.92
C SER A 728 15.77 16.11 25.48
N ARG A 729 14.89 17.04 25.11
CA ARG A 729 14.30 17.14 23.78
C ARG A 729 15.26 17.82 22.81
N VAL A 730 15.24 17.36 21.56
CA VAL A 730 16.01 17.94 20.46
C VAL A 730 15.10 18.86 19.66
N GLU A 731 15.44 20.15 19.59
CA GLU A 731 14.79 21.08 18.66
C GLU A 731 15.34 20.84 17.25
N VAL A 732 14.47 20.39 16.34
CA VAL A 732 14.80 20.20 14.92
C VAL A 732 14.00 21.18 14.09
N PHE A 733 14.68 21.96 13.26
CA PHE A 733 14.04 22.81 12.27
C PHE A 733 13.33 21.94 11.23
N SER A 734 12.02 22.14 11.04
CA SER A 734 11.27 21.57 9.93
C SER A 734 10.61 22.65 9.10
N SER A 735 10.50 22.36 7.80
CA SER A 735 9.58 23.03 6.90
C SER A 735 8.65 22.00 6.24
N ASN A 736 7.38 22.35 6.11
CA ASN A 736 6.46 21.64 5.23
C ASN A 736 6.50 22.23 3.80
N TRP A 737 5.92 21.52 2.83
CA TRP A 737 5.83 22.01 1.44
C TRP A 737 4.98 23.29 1.26
N LEU A 738 4.22 23.71 2.29
CA LEU A 738 3.46 24.96 2.29
C LEU A 738 4.32 26.15 2.78
N GLY A 739 5.61 25.94 3.04
CA GLY A 739 6.53 26.98 3.48
C GLY A 739 6.38 27.38 4.95
N THR A 740 5.55 26.68 5.76
CA THR A 740 5.51 26.95 7.20
C THR A 740 6.76 26.36 7.83
N GLN A 741 7.64 27.23 8.31
CA GLN A 741 8.84 26.88 9.03
C GLN A 741 8.55 26.86 10.54
N LYS A 742 8.99 25.81 11.24
CA LYS A 742 8.90 25.75 12.70
C LYS A 742 10.00 24.87 13.29
N ASN A 743 10.43 25.21 14.49
CA ASN A 743 11.19 24.29 15.32
C ASN A 743 10.21 23.25 15.88
N ILE A 744 10.60 21.98 15.82
CA ILE A 744 9.84 20.84 16.32
C ILE A 744 10.59 20.29 17.54
N SER A 745 9.90 20.22 18.67
CA SER A 745 10.44 19.72 19.94
C SER A 745 10.33 18.20 20.01
N LEU A 746 11.41 17.49 19.68
CA LEU A 746 11.40 16.05 19.50
C LEU A 746 11.95 15.28 20.70
N LEU A 747 11.27 14.19 21.05
CA LEU A 747 11.88 13.08 21.78
C LEU A 747 12.59 12.18 20.77
N THR A 748 13.84 11.83 21.03
CA THR A 748 14.55 10.81 20.25
C THR A 748 15.01 9.68 21.15
N THR A 749 15.14 8.47 20.60
CA THR A 749 15.39 7.25 21.38
C THR A 749 16.75 7.26 22.12
N ASP A 750 17.66 8.12 21.67
CA ASP A 750 19.05 8.29 22.08
C ASP A 750 19.30 9.50 23.00
N THR A 751 18.31 10.39 23.21
CA THR A 751 18.40 11.55 24.12
C THR A 751 17.38 11.42 25.26
N ILE A 752 17.87 11.13 26.45
CA ILE A 752 17.05 10.87 27.65
C ILE A 752 17.43 11.87 28.76
N SER A 753 16.54 12.11 29.72
CA SER A 753 16.84 12.94 30.90
C SER A 753 17.35 12.12 32.08
N ASN A 754 16.93 10.85 32.18
CA ASN A 754 17.28 9.96 33.29
C ASN A 754 16.99 8.48 32.94
N PHE A 755 17.54 7.57 33.73
CA PHE A 755 17.38 6.12 33.59
C PHE A 755 17.27 5.45 34.96
N PHE A 756 16.39 4.45 35.06
CA PHE A 756 16.21 3.63 36.25
C PHE A 756 16.14 2.15 35.88
N SER A 757 16.85 1.30 36.61
CA SER A 757 16.74 -0.14 36.42
C SER A 757 15.35 -0.63 36.82
N ALA A 758 14.77 -1.57 36.07
CA ALA A 758 13.50 -2.19 36.45
C ALA A 758 13.55 -2.93 37.80
N ARG A 759 14.76 -3.24 38.31
CA ARG A 759 14.98 -3.78 39.66
C ARG A 759 14.95 -2.71 40.75
N ASN A 760 15.13 -1.43 40.41
CA ASN A 760 15.24 -0.31 41.36
C ASN A 760 13.90 0.40 41.61
N LYS A 761 12.84 -0.38 41.90
CA LYS A 761 11.47 0.14 42.02
C LYS A 761 11.34 1.24 43.09
N GLN A 762 12.06 1.16 44.20
CA GLN A 762 12.00 2.17 45.27
C GLN A 762 12.57 3.52 44.83
N TYR A 763 13.68 3.54 44.08
CA TYR A 763 14.23 4.79 43.57
C TYR A 763 13.29 5.40 42.53
N LEU A 764 12.72 4.58 41.64
CA LEU A 764 11.72 5.04 40.67
C LEU A 764 10.49 5.65 41.37
N VAL A 765 9.94 4.98 42.38
CA VAL A 765 8.83 5.51 43.19
C VAL A 765 9.22 6.82 43.87
N ARG A 766 10.42 6.91 44.47
CA ARG A 766 10.93 8.15 45.06
C ARG A 766 11.06 9.28 44.03
N HIS A 767 11.50 8.98 42.81
CA HIS A 767 11.57 9.94 41.71
C HIS A 767 10.16 10.42 41.31
N LEU A 768 9.20 9.52 41.14
CA LEU A 768 7.80 9.86 40.85
C LEU A 768 7.17 10.71 41.96
N ILE A 769 7.45 10.45 43.25
CA ILE A 769 6.98 11.33 44.32
C ILE A 769 7.61 12.73 44.21
N ASN A 770 8.93 12.81 44.01
CA ASN A 770 9.65 14.08 43.92
C ASN A 770 9.30 14.92 42.67
N ARG A 771 8.78 14.29 41.61
CA ARG A 771 8.39 14.92 40.35
C ARG A 771 6.87 14.99 40.23
N ASP A 772 6.29 16.09 40.68
CA ASP A 772 4.83 16.31 40.65
C ASP A 772 4.26 16.41 39.22
N GLU A 773 5.11 16.69 38.23
CA GLU A 773 4.79 16.62 36.80
C GLU A 773 4.23 15.25 36.37
N TYR A 774 4.69 14.13 36.93
CA TYR A 774 4.12 12.79 36.63
C TYR A 774 2.80 12.58 37.37
N ASN A 775 1.74 13.22 36.88
CA ASN A 775 0.42 13.17 37.48
C ASN A 775 -0.49 12.08 36.90
N TYR A 776 -0.10 11.41 35.82
CA TYR A 776 -0.79 10.23 35.28
C TYR A 776 0.16 9.04 35.13
N LEU A 777 -0.27 7.87 35.63
CA LEU A 777 0.49 6.62 35.65
C LEU A 777 -0.34 5.55 34.91
N VAL A 778 0.20 4.99 33.84
CA VAL A 778 -0.32 3.79 33.17
C VAL A 778 0.40 2.58 33.75
N MET A 779 -0.35 1.65 34.33
CA MET A 779 0.20 0.53 35.08
C MET A 779 -0.56 -0.78 34.86
N ASP A 780 0.11 -1.92 35.05
CA ASP A 780 -0.57 -3.21 35.20
C ASP A 780 -1.60 -3.17 36.33
N ALA A 781 -2.82 -3.63 36.06
CA ALA A 781 -3.94 -3.62 37.01
C ALA A 781 -3.60 -4.41 38.29
N LYS A 782 -2.83 -5.50 38.14
CA LYS A 782 -2.33 -6.36 39.22
C LYS A 782 -1.18 -5.72 40.01
N THR A 783 -0.52 -4.69 39.49
CA THR A 783 0.56 -3.99 40.20
C THR A 783 -0.03 -3.09 41.27
N GLU A 784 0.29 -3.35 42.54
CA GLU A 784 0.02 -2.42 43.63
C GLU A 784 0.97 -1.22 43.53
N PHE A 785 0.40 -0.02 43.60
CA PHE A 785 1.12 1.24 43.72
C PHE A 785 0.69 1.96 45.00
N LEU A 786 1.36 3.05 45.35
CA LEU A 786 1.03 3.86 46.53
C LEU A 786 -0.44 4.28 46.49
N LYS A 787 -1.23 3.93 47.52
CA LYS A 787 -2.63 4.36 47.68
C LYS A 787 -2.76 5.79 48.24
N VAL A 788 -1.68 6.33 48.81
CA VAL A 788 -1.59 7.70 49.33
C VAL A 788 -1.24 8.63 48.17
N GLY A 789 -1.93 9.76 48.04
CA GLY A 789 -1.75 10.78 47.01
C GLY A 789 -2.07 10.40 45.57
N TYR A 790 -2.55 9.17 45.33
CA TYR A 790 -2.86 8.64 44.01
C TYR A 790 -4.22 7.93 44.03
N GLN A 791 -5.02 8.15 42.98
CA GLN A 791 -6.37 7.62 42.82
C GLN A 791 -6.49 6.87 41.48
N GLU A 792 -7.09 5.67 41.48
CA GLU A 792 -7.42 4.96 40.25
C GLU A 792 -8.57 5.68 39.52
N MET A 793 -8.37 6.00 38.24
CA MET A 793 -9.32 6.77 37.42
C MET A 793 -10.07 5.93 36.40
N SER A 794 -9.43 4.89 35.86
CA SER A 794 -9.95 4.04 34.80
C SER A 794 -9.16 2.74 34.73
N THR A 795 -9.83 1.62 34.50
CA THR A 795 -9.21 0.30 34.30
C THR A 795 -9.76 -0.33 33.02
N CYS A 796 -8.85 -0.78 32.16
CA CYS A 796 -9.11 -1.43 30.87
C CYS A 796 -8.38 -2.77 30.87
N GLY A 797 -9.11 -3.88 30.96
CA GLY A 797 -8.53 -5.23 30.93
C GLY A 797 -7.42 -5.41 31.96
N GLU A 798 -6.19 -5.68 31.51
CA GLU A 798 -5.04 -5.88 32.41
C GLU A 798 -4.29 -4.58 32.79
N VAL A 799 -4.75 -3.40 32.37
CA VAL A 799 -4.07 -2.10 32.58
C VAL A 799 -5.00 -1.09 33.26
N LYS A 800 -4.45 -0.28 34.16
CA LYS A 800 -5.13 0.82 34.86
C LYS A 800 -4.42 2.16 34.69
N VAL A 801 -5.21 3.23 34.82
CA VAL A 801 -4.75 4.62 34.91
C VAL A 801 -4.92 5.10 36.34
N VAL A 802 -3.81 5.53 36.93
CA VAL A 802 -3.77 6.12 38.27
C VAL A 802 -3.37 7.60 38.14
N LYS A 803 -4.11 8.50 38.80
CA LYS A 803 -3.89 9.94 38.79
C LYS A 803 -3.39 10.44 40.14
N ARG A 804 -2.44 11.35 40.14
CA ARG A 804 -1.97 12.08 41.34
C ARG A 804 -3.03 13.10 41.76
N ILE A 805 -3.45 13.06 43.03
CA ILE A 805 -4.55 13.89 43.55
C ILE A 805 -4.15 15.38 43.58
N GLY A 806 -2.88 15.68 43.90
CA GLY A 806 -2.33 17.03 43.85
C GLY A 806 -2.79 17.99 44.96
N SER A 807 -3.52 17.52 45.98
CA SER A 807 -3.87 18.36 47.14
C SER A 807 -2.69 18.47 48.11
N ASP A 808 -2.45 19.65 48.69
CA ASP A 808 -1.30 19.93 49.57
C ASP A 808 -1.17 18.93 50.73
N ALA A 809 -2.30 18.48 51.29
CA ALA A 809 -2.34 17.49 52.37
C ALA A 809 -1.84 16.11 51.92
N GLU A 810 -2.24 15.66 50.73
CA GLU A 810 -1.77 14.41 50.14
C GLU A 810 -0.34 14.51 49.63
N GLU A 811 0.06 15.66 49.08
CA GLU A 811 1.47 15.94 48.70
C GLU A 811 2.40 15.90 49.91
N LYS A 812 1.95 16.43 51.06
CA LYS A 812 2.68 16.32 52.32
C LYS A 812 2.81 14.86 52.77
N ARG A 813 1.72 14.09 52.77
CA ARG A 813 1.72 12.64 53.11
C ARG A 813 2.62 11.82 52.17
N LEU A 814 2.60 12.12 50.87
CA LEU A 814 3.51 11.52 49.89
C LEU A 814 4.99 11.78 50.24
N ARG A 815 5.34 13.01 50.63
CA ARG A 815 6.70 13.37 51.05
C ARG A 815 7.09 12.70 52.37
N GLU A 816 6.15 12.56 53.31
CA GLU A 816 6.34 11.83 54.58
C GLU A 816 6.64 10.34 54.37
N ILE A 817 6.21 9.73 53.24
CA ILE A 817 6.57 8.34 52.88
C ILE A 817 8.03 8.20 52.41
N ILE A 818 8.64 9.24 51.83
CA ILE A 818 9.99 9.15 51.21
C ILE A 818 11.06 8.60 52.16
N PRO A 819 11.20 9.05 53.43
CA PRO A 819 12.19 8.52 54.36
C PRO A 819 11.98 7.04 54.72
N HIS A 820 10.75 6.54 54.58
CA HIS A 820 10.38 5.15 54.88
C HIS A 820 10.59 4.20 53.68
N LEU A 821 10.78 4.74 52.47
CA LEU A 821 11.24 3.98 51.31
C LEU A 821 12.71 3.57 51.52
N LYS A 822 12.93 2.48 52.26
CA LYS A 822 14.26 1.84 52.41
C LYS A 822 14.84 1.64 51.01
N LEU A 823 15.95 2.30 50.70
CA LEU A 823 16.69 2.10 49.46
C LEU A 823 17.42 0.76 49.54
N THR A 824 16.74 -0.34 49.22
CA THR A 824 17.33 -1.68 49.10
C THR A 824 17.93 -1.93 47.71
N ALA A 825 18.34 -0.85 47.02
CA ALA A 825 19.00 -0.94 45.74
C ALA A 825 20.36 -1.63 45.93
N GLU A 826 20.53 -2.81 45.32
CA GLU A 826 21.82 -3.49 45.28
C GLU A 826 22.87 -2.58 44.65
N VAL A 827 24.10 -2.58 45.17
CA VAL A 827 25.23 -1.78 44.63
C VAL A 827 25.38 -2.01 43.12
N ALA A 828 25.26 -3.26 42.67
CA ALA A 828 25.32 -3.65 41.26
C ALA A 828 24.21 -3.05 40.38
N VAL A 829 23.04 -2.74 40.95
CA VAL A 829 21.92 -2.10 40.22
C VAL A 829 22.21 -0.61 40.00
N LEU A 830 22.73 0.11 41.00
CA LEU A 830 23.15 1.50 40.85
C LEU A 830 24.38 1.64 39.94
N GLU A 831 25.33 0.70 40.01
CA GLU A 831 26.46 0.63 39.06
C GLU A 831 25.99 0.35 37.62
N LYS A 832 24.93 -0.46 37.44
CA LYS A 832 24.29 -0.60 36.11
C LYS A 832 23.72 0.74 35.65
N GLU A 833 22.88 1.39 36.46
CA GLU A 833 22.28 2.69 36.12
C GLU A 833 23.33 3.74 35.77
N ALA A 834 24.42 3.81 36.52
CA ALA A 834 25.55 4.70 36.23
C ALA A 834 26.16 4.43 34.84
N ARG A 835 26.37 3.16 34.45
CA ARG A 835 26.90 2.80 33.12
C ARG A 835 25.94 3.17 32.00
N GLU A 836 24.64 2.91 32.16
CA GLU A 836 23.62 3.26 31.16
C GLU A 836 23.55 4.79 30.98
N LEU A 837 23.43 5.55 32.08
CA LEU A 837 23.45 7.02 32.06
C LEU A 837 24.72 7.58 31.38
N TYR A 838 25.88 7.00 31.67
CA TYR A 838 27.13 7.39 31.00
C TYR A 838 27.10 7.09 29.50
N ALA A 839 26.54 5.96 29.08
CA ALA A 839 26.36 5.61 27.68
C ALA A 839 25.37 6.53 26.96
N PHE A 840 24.36 7.06 27.67
CA PHE A 840 23.48 8.15 27.19
C PHE A 840 24.11 9.55 27.26
N GLY A 841 25.35 9.70 27.74
CA GLY A 841 26.06 10.98 27.83
C GLY A 841 25.74 11.80 29.10
N LEU A 842 24.89 11.28 29.99
CA LEU A 842 24.47 11.93 31.24
C LEU A 842 25.53 11.76 32.35
N LYS A 843 26.73 12.30 32.12
CA LYS A 843 27.93 12.09 32.95
C LYS A 843 27.72 12.45 34.43
N ASP A 844 27.03 13.55 34.73
CA ASP A 844 26.82 14.01 36.12
C ASP A 844 25.86 13.10 36.90
N LEU A 845 24.79 12.65 36.25
CA LEU A 845 23.85 11.68 36.83
C LEU A 845 24.51 10.30 37.00
N ALA A 846 25.36 9.90 36.04
CA ALA A 846 26.17 8.69 36.14
C ALA A 846 27.14 8.74 37.33
N ALA A 847 27.85 9.86 37.50
CA ALA A 847 28.74 10.08 38.65
C ALA A 847 27.98 10.08 39.97
N SER A 848 26.78 10.68 40.02
CA SER A 848 25.89 10.66 41.19
C SER A 848 25.46 9.23 41.56
N ARG A 849 24.98 8.43 40.59
CA ARG A 849 24.61 7.02 40.80
C ARG A 849 25.79 6.18 41.28
N TYR A 850 26.96 6.36 40.68
CA TYR A 850 28.16 5.64 41.09
C TYR A 850 28.62 6.03 42.50
N GLY A 851 28.54 7.32 42.85
CA GLY A 851 28.81 7.80 44.21
C GLY A 851 27.86 7.21 45.26
N GLU A 852 26.57 7.10 44.94
CA GLU A 852 25.57 6.43 45.78
C GLU A 852 25.87 4.93 45.95
N ALA A 853 26.26 4.24 44.88
CA ALA A 853 26.71 2.85 44.91
C ALA A 853 27.94 2.66 45.81
N GLN A 854 28.98 3.50 45.69
CA GLN A 854 30.17 3.46 46.54
C GLN A 854 29.90 3.86 47.99
N ARG A 855 28.84 4.62 48.27
CA ARG A 855 28.38 4.89 49.64
C ARG A 855 27.71 3.65 50.24
N LEU A 856 26.80 3.00 49.52
CA LEU A 856 26.15 1.77 49.99
C LEU A 856 27.16 0.64 50.20
N LYS A 857 28.13 0.48 49.30
CA LYS A 857 29.21 -0.51 49.43
C LYS A 857 30.02 -0.33 50.72
N ARG A 858 30.29 0.92 51.12
CA ARG A 858 30.95 1.30 52.39
C ARG A 858 30.06 1.22 53.64
N LEU A 859 28.78 0.92 53.49
CA LEU A 859 27.84 0.64 54.58
C LEU A 859 27.54 -0.86 54.72
N GLN A 860 27.98 -1.68 53.76
CA GLN A 860 27.76 -3.14 53.71
C GLN A 860 29.01 -3.95 54.11
N GLY A 861 30.21 -3.39 53.96
CA GLY A 861 31.46 -3.91 54.50
C GLY A 861 31.99 -3.02 55.60
#